data_AF-A0A1Z4BWJ8-F1
#
_entry.id   AF-A0A1Z4BWJ8-F1
#
_cell.length_a   1.000
_cell.length_b   1.000
_cell.length_c   1.000
_cell.angle_alpha   90.00
_cell.angle_beta   90.00
_cell.angle_gamma   90.00
#
_symmetry.space_group_name_H-M   'P 1'
#
loop_
_entity.id
_entity.type
_entity.pdbx_description
1 polymer ?
#
loop_
_entity_poly.entity_id
_entity_poly.type
_entity_poly.pdbx_seq_one_letter_code
_entity_poly.pdbx_strand_id
1 'polypeptide(L)'
;MASIERTAYPRFKRNPLANELDALYTPKEDELHFANTLSRKEPTRFCILLLLKAFQRLGYFPDVAVIPSDIVQHIRAASGISSEVSPVYSDLKTLYRHHQAIRQHLGVAAWNDDGLRVASEAMATAAEVMDNPADLINVAIEELVRQRIELPAFSTLDRHSRRIRTLANSRIFETVLKRLSPSEREGLDALLEVGTNPQKKSLFFTIKQLPKCPSLGHLQDLLDHIVKLSDTVGSDQHLQGIPYAKIKHFAAEAKALDAAEIKQFSPPKRYVLILSMIHRARIQTRDDLANMFIKRISQIHRRGKDELERLRIKFRQKTEHLVATLSDVINVLETQPEDEEAGRTIRTLLTEHGGAAALHDDCAAITAFSGDNYFPLLWRFYRSHRPALFRMLRLLAMTSTTEDTSLMQALDVLMKHEHRKCVLIDDTVDFSFTNGRWKRTVQVKTENGERINRQHFEVCVFSALAAEIKSGDVAIRGSESYADYREQLLGWEECEPLVGDYCLQLGFANNAQAFVTNLREVLAQKAAEVDAGFPNNKALGLTESGLPILKRSEPHESKASARALEAALLQRMDERNVIDVLCNVAHWTGWNRHFGPLSGSDPKIENPGERYILTAFTYGCNLGPAQASRHLRGTVTPHMLSFINRRHANTHKLNAAIKDIINHYHTFELPKLWGTGKSVAADGTKLEIYVQNLLAEYHIRYGGYGGIAYHHIADTYVALFSHFIPCGVWEAIYIIEGLLQNTSDIQPDTVHADTQGQSTPVFALSYLLGIKLMPRIRNWHDLVFFRPGKDITYKHIDILFKDAIDWELIETHWKDLLRVVLSIKAGKVSSSILLRKLSNYSRKNRLYQAFRELGRVARTLFLLDYISDMELREQITATTNKVEAYNGFSKWLFFGGDGVIADNDPEEQEKVIKYNDLVANAVIFQNVVDQTRILRMLKEEGFPINREDVATLSPYVTSHIKRFGDYVIDSNAIPEPIDPTLPI
;
A
#
# COMPACT_ATOMS: atom_id res chain seq x y z
N MET A 1 25.54 17.05 0.42
CA MET A 1 26.31 16.17 -0.47
C MET A 1 25.44 14.94 -0.68
N ALA A 2 25.48 14.28 -1.83
CA ALA A 2 24.95 12.92 -1.88
C ALA A 2 25.91 12.03 -1.07
N SER A 3 25.41 11.21 -0.16
CA SER A 3 26.24 10.16 0.43
C SER A 3 26.47 9.09 -0.64
N ILE A 4 27.72 8.66 -0.80
CA ILE A 4 28.08 7.57 -1.73
C ILE A 4 27.24 6.31 -1.46
N GLU A 5 26.87 6.11 -0.21
CA GLU A 5 26.11 4.96 0.25
C GLU A 5 24.63 4.96 -0.16
N ARG A 6 24.14 6.10 -0.68
CA ARG A 6 22.78 6.26 -1.22
C ARG A 6 22.71 6.11 -2.73
N THR A 7 23.83 5.82 -3.38
CA THR A 7 23.92 5.72 -4.84
C THR A 7 24.27 4.31 -5.27
N ALA A 8 24.01 4.00 -6.53
CA ALA A 8 24.44 2.78 -7.21
C ALA A 8 25.95 2.79 -7.52
N TYR A 9 26.71 3.73 -6.93
CA TYR A 9 28.15 3.83 -7.14
C TYR A 9 28.84 2.55 -6.64
N PRO A 10 29.56 1.82 -7.50
CA PRO A 10 30.13 0.53 -7.15
C PRO A 10 31.15 0.62 -6.02
N ARG A 11 31.11 -0.35 -5.10
CA ARG A 11 32.05 -0.47 -3.97
C ARG A 11 32.39 -1.94 -3.72
N PHE A 12 33.56 -2.18 -3.14
CA PHE A 12 33.85 -3.49 -2.56
C PHE A 12 32.92 -3.76 -1.39
N LYS A 13 32.45 -5.00 -1.27
CA LYS A 13 31.76 -5.45 -0.07
C LYS A 13 32.77 -5.50 1.07
N ARG A 14 32.34 -5.12 2.29
CA ARG A 14 33.21 -5.15 3.48
C ARG A 14 33.70 -6.57 3.78
N ASN A 15 32.80 -7.56 3.66
CA ASN A 15 33.11 -8.99 3.84
C ASN A 15 32.51 -9.80 2.65
N PRO A 16 33.29 -10.10 1.59
CA PRO A 16 32.81 -10.92 0.47
C PRO A 16 32.70 -12.40 0.88
N LEU A 17 31.59 -13.06 0.54
CA LEU A 17 31.40 -14.49 0.81
C LEU A 17 32.24 -15.35 -0.15
N ALA A 18 32.59 -16.58 0.25
CA ALA A 18 33.40 -17.50 -0.56
C ALA A 18 32.85 -17.72 -1.98
N ASN A 19 31.54 -17.99 -2.11
CA ASN A 19 30.91 -18.18 -3.42
C ASN A 19 30.98 -16.93 -4.31
N GLU A 20 30.99 -15.74 -3.71
CA GLU A 20 31.13 -14.48 -4.45
C GLU A 20 32.57 -14.23 -4.88
N LEU A 21 33.54 -14.60 -4.04
CA LEU A 21 34.95 -14.62 -4.41
C LEU A 21 35.17 -15.52 -5.63
N ASP A 22 34.59 -16.73 -5.62
CA ASP A 22 34.66 -17.67 -6.72
C ASP A 22 34.02 -17.14 -8.00
N ALA A 23 32.79 -16.62 -7.93
CA ALA A 23 32.04 -16.20 -9.11
C ALA A 23 32.58 -14.91 -9.75
N LEU A 24 33.04 -13.95 -8.93
CA LEU A 24 33.34 -12.59 -9.40
C LEU A 24 34.84 -12.30 -9.52
N TYR A 25 35.67 -12.92 -8.69
CA TYR A 25 37.09 -12.54 -8.55
C TYR A 25 38.06 -13.61 -9.05
N THR A 26 37.59 -14.83 -9.36
CA THR A 26 38.44 -15.86 -9.99
C THR A 26 38.84 -15.44 -11.41
N PRO A 27 40.15 -15.34 -11.72
CA PRO A 27 40.61 -15.06 -13.07
C PRO A 27 40.29 -16.20 -14.03
N LYS A 28 39.76 -15.85 -15.20
CA LYS A 28 39.50 -16.77 -16.31
C LYS A 28 40.77 -17.01 -17.12
N GLU A 29 40.79 -18.05 -17.94
CA GLU A 29 41.98 -18.41 -18.73
C GLU A 29 42.40 -17.31 -19.71
N ASP A 30 41.45 -16.60 -20.33
CA ASP A 30 41.69 -15.47 -21.22
C ASP A 30 42.32 -14.27 -20.49
N GLU A 31 41.90 -14.01 -19.26
CA GLU A 31 42.43 -12.95 -18.39
C GLU A 31 43.84 -13.27 -17.87
N LEU A 32 44.10 -14.54 -17.53
CA LEU A 32 45.43 -15.03 -17.17
C LEU A 32 46.38 -14.91 -18.36
N HIS A 33 45.93 -15.28 -19.56
CA HIS A 33 46.69 -15.10 -20.79
C HIS A 33 46.99 -13.62 -21.06
N PHE A 34 45.99 -12.75 -20.94
CA PHE A 34 46.15 -11.30 -21.07
C PHE A 34 47.21 -10.74 -20.11
N ALA A 35 47.16 -11.09 -18.82
CA ALA A 35 48.16 -10.66 -17.85
C ALA A 35 49.58 -11.16 -18.19
N ASN A 36 49.71 -12.37 -18.73
CA ASN A 36 50.99 -12.95 -19.18
C ASN A 36 51.58 -12.24 -20.40
N THR A 37 50.74 -11.71 -21.31
CA THR A 37 51.21 -10.94 -22.46
C THR A 37 51.79 -9.57 -22.08
N LEU A 38 51.29 -8.98 -20.99
CA LEU A 38 51.68 -7.63 -20.53
C LEU A 38 52.94 -7.63 -19.65
N SER A 39 53.18 -8.68 -18.87
CA SER A 39 54.41 -8.79 -18.08
C SER A 39 54.80 -10.24 -17.79
N ARG A 40 56.11 -10.51 -17.83
CA ARG A 40 56.71 -11.79 -17.41
C ARG A 40 57.05 -11.84 -15.92
N LYS A 41 56.96 -10.71 -15.20
CA LYS A 41 57.29 -10.63 -13.76
C LYS A 41 56.05 -10.91 -12.92
N GLU A 42 56.16 -11.82 -11.96
CA GLU A 42 55.06 -12.19 -11.06
C GLU A 42 54.41 -11.01 -10.29
N PRO A 43 55.17 -10.07 -9.68
CA PRO A 43 54.56 -8.95 -8.96
C PRO A 43 53.69 -8.08 -9.87
N THR A 44 54.14 -7.87 -11.11
CA THR A 44 53.42 -7.06 -12.08
C THR A 44 52.17 -7.76 -12.61
N ARG A 45 52.25 -9.08 -12.85
CA ARG A 45 51.09 -9.90 -13.21
C ARG A 45 50.03 -9.87 -12.11
N PHE A 46 50.46 -9.96 -10.85
CA PHE A 46 49.55 -9.88 -9.72
C PHE A 46 48.80 -8.55 -9.69
N CYS A 47 49.51 -7.44 -9.83
CA CYS A 47 48.91 -6.11 -9.91
C CYS A 47 47.93 -5.95 -11.08
N ILE A 48 48.23 -6.51 -12.25
CA ILE A 48 47.34 -6.46 -13.42
C ILE A 48 46.05 -7.22 -13.15
N LEU A 49 46.13 -8.43 -12.58
CA LEU A 49 44.95 -9.26 -12.27
C LEU A 49 44.07 -8.60 -11.19
N LEU A 50 44.69 -8.03 -10.15
CA LEU A 50 43.98 -7.27 -9.11
C LEU A 50 43.24 -6.07 -9.72
N LEU A 51 43.90 -5.26 -10.55
CA LEU A 51 43.27 -4.10 -11.19
C LEU A 51 42.20 -4.51 -12.20
N LEU A 52 42.41 -5.59 -12.96
CA LEU A 52 41.45 -6.10 -13.93
C LEU A 52 40.16 -6.53 -13.24
N LYS A 53 40.26 -7.36 -12.19
CA LYS A 53 39.12 -7.83 -11.41
C LYS A 53 38.44 -6.71 -10.64
N ALA A 54 39.22 -5.80 -10.06
CA ALA A 54 38.68 -4.60 -9.44
C ALA A 54 37.89 -3.75 -10.45
N PHE A 55 38.42 -3.53 -11.65
CA PHE A 55 37.77 -2.73 -12.68
C PHE A 55 36.49 -3.38 -13.21
N GLN A 56 36.52 -4.69 -13.49
CA GLN A 56 35.31 -5.43 -13.92
C GLN A 56 34.18 -5.31 -12.89
N ARG A 57 34.51 -5.23 -11.60
CA ARG A 57 33.52 -5.07 -10.55
C ARG A 57 33.09 -3.63 -10.32
N LEU A 58 34.04 -2.69 -10.35
CA LEU A 58 33.82 -1.31 -9.91
C LEU A 58 33.55 -0.33 -11.04
N GLY A 59 33.97 -0.64 -12.26
CA GLY A 59 33.94 0.29 -13.41
C GLY A 59 34.96 1.43 -13.33
N TYR A 60 35.87 1.42 -12.36
CA TYR A 60 36.98 2.37 -12.19
C TYR A 60 38.20 1.68 -11.57
N PHE A 61 39.37 2.32 -11.64
CA PHE A 61 40.61 1.79 -11.03
C PHE A 61 40.77 2.27 -9.58
N PRO A 62 40.60 1.41 -8.55
CA PRO A 62 40.93 1.76 -7.18
C PRO A 62 42.45 1.72 -6.95
N ASP A 63 42.89 2.32 -5.85
CA ASP A 63 44.23 2.04 -5.33
C ASP A 63 44.32 0.57 -4.92
N VAL A 64 45.41 -0.10 -5.26
CA VAL A 64 45.64 -1.52 -4.94
C VAL A 64 45.62 -1.73 -3.42
N ALA A 65 46.05 -0.74 -2.63
CA ALA A 65 46.02 -0.78 -1.17
C ALA A 65 44.59 -0.79 -0.57
N VAL A 66 43.57 -0.37 -1.34
CA VAL A 66 42.17 -0.31 -0.90
C VAL A 66 41.42 -1.62 -1.19
N ILE A 67 42.01 -2.54 -1.97
CA ILE A 67 41.40 -3.83 -2.28
C ILE A 67 41.39 -4.70 -1.01
N PRO A 68 40.23 -5.24 -0.58
CA PRO A 68 40.13 -6.10 0.59
C PRO A 68 41.12 -7.29 0.56
N SER A 69 41.69 -7.61 1.72
CA SER A 69 42.66 -8.70 1.86
C SER A 69 42.14 -10.03 1.33
N ASP A 70 40.86 -10.32 1.53
CA ASP A 70 40.24 -11.57 1.12
C ASP A 70 40.22 -11.72 -0.40
N ILE A 71 39.93 -10.63 -1.13
CA ILE A 71 39.98 -10.59 -2.60
C ILE A 71 41.42 -10.75 -3.08
N VAL A 72 42.38 -10.09 -2.41
CA VAL A 72 43.81 -10.19 -2.73
C VAL A 72 44.32 -11.63 -2.56
N GLN A 73 43.95 -12.28 -1.45
CA GLN A 73 44.32 -13.67 -1.16
C GLN A 73 43.65 -14.65 -2.13
N HIS A 74 42.37 -14.45 -2.46
CA HIS A 74 41.64 -15.29 -3.41
C HIS A 74 42.28 -15.26 -4.81
N ILE A 75 42.53 -14.06 -5.34
CA ILE A 75 43.15 -13.90 -6.66
C ILE A 75 44.56 -14.49 -6.67
N ARG A 76 45.32 -14.35 -5.58
CA ARG A 76 46.66 -14.95 -5.44
C ARG A 76 46.57 -16.48 -5.55
N ALA A 77 45.68 -17.10 -4.78
CA ALA A 77 45.50 -18.55 -4.76
C ALA A 77 45.06 -19.07 -6.13
N ALA A 78 44.04 -18.43 -6.74
CA ALA A 78 43.51 -18.82 -8.04
C ALA A 78 44.52 -18.65 -9.19
N SER A 79 45.51 -17.75 -9.05
CA SER A 79 46.50 -17.46 -10.10
C SER A 79 47.84 -18.18 -9.91
N GLY A 80 48.00 -18.98 -8.85
CA GLY A 80 49.24 -19.69 -8.53
C GLY A 80 50.43 -18.78 -8.20
N ILE A 81 50.18 -17.59 -7.64
CA ILE A 81 51.23 -16.59 -7.33
C ILE A 81 51.77 -16.83 -5.92
N SER A 82 53.09 -16.75 -5.74
CA SER A 82 53.76 -16.95 -4.44
C SER A 82 53.27 -15.99 -3.34
N SER A 83 53.21 -16.48 -2.10
CA SER A 83 52.84 -15.70 -0.91
C SER A 83 53.82 -14.58 -0.57
N GLU A 84 55.07 -14.68 -1.02
CA GLU A 84 56.12 -13.68 -0.81
C GLU A 84 55.99 -12.45 -1.72
N VAL A 85 55.12 -12.52 -2.74
CA VAL A 85 54.93 -11.45 -3.73
C VAL A 85 53.94 -10.41 -3.23
N SER A 86 54.42 -9.17 -3.09
CA SER A 86 53.60 -8.01 -2.76
C SER A 86 53.13 -7.26 -4.01
N PRO A 87 51.84 -6.91 -4.12
CA PRO A 87 51.31 -6.19 -5.28
C PRO A 87 51.61 -4.68 -5.16
N VAL A 88 52.78 -4.26 -5.63
CA VAL A 88 53.20 -2.85 -5.62
C VAL A 88 53.60 -2.39 -7.01
N TYR A 89 53.12 -1.21 -7.41
CA TYR A 89 53.65 -0.48 -8.55
C TYR A 89 54.81 0.41 -8.13
N SER A 90 55.97 0.24 -8.75
CA SER A 90 57.18 1.05 -8.48
C SER A 90 57.23 2.38 -9.23
N ASP A 91 56.42 2.54 -10.29
CA ASP A 91 56.37 3.76 -11.12
C ASP A 91 54.97 3.97 -11.73
N LEU A 92 54.53 5.23 -11.77
CA LEU A 92 53.22 5.64 -12.27
C LEU A 92 53.05 5.43 -13.77
N LYS A 93 54.11 5.53 -14.59
CA LYS A 93 53.98 5.30 -16.05
C LYS A 93 53.57 3.86 -16.35
N THR A 94 54.10 2.91 -15.59
CA THR A 94 53.74 1.49 -15.72
C THR A 94 52.29 1.25 -15.33
N LEU A 95 51.83 1.87 -14.23
CA LEU A 95 50.43 1.82 -13.80
C LEU A 95 49.47 2.35 -14.89
N TYR A 96 49.74 3.54 -15.44
CA TYR A 96 48.89 4.13 -16.47
C TYR A 96 48.89 3.33 -17.78
N ARG A 97 50.02 2.70 -18.14
CA ARG A 97 50.08 1.79 -19.29
C ARG A 97 49.17 0.57 -19.08
N HIS A 98 49.12 0.01 -17.88
CA HIS A 98 48.20 -1.09 -17.58
C HIS A 98 46.74 -0.66 -17.53
N HIS A 99 46.43 0.54 -17.02
CA HIS A 99 45.07 1.08 -17.12
C HIS A 99 44.61 1.14 -18.58
N GLN A 100 45.46 1.63 -19.48
CA GLN A 100 45.16 1.70 -20.91
C GLN A 100 44.97 0.30 -21.52
N ALA A 101 45.84 -0.65 -21.18
CA ALA A 101 45.73 -2.02 -21.68
C ALA A 101 44.44 -2.72 -21.20
N ILE A 102 44.08 -2.54 -19.92
CA ILE A 102 42.85 -3.11 -19.33
C ILE A 102 41.61 -2.50 -20.00
N ARG A 103 41.59 -1.18 -20.20
CA ARG A 103 40.50 -0.50 -20.94
C ARG A 103 40.32 -1.04 -22.35
N GLN A 104 41.41 -1.23 -23.09
CA GLN A 104 41.38 -1.81 -24.44
C GLN A 104 40.87 -3.25 -24.44
N HIS A 105 41.30 -4.07 -23.47
CA HIS A 105 40.86 -5.45 -23.33
C HIS A 105 39.34 -5.56 -23.02
N LEU A 106 38.82 -4.66 -22.18
CA LEU A 106 37.40 -4.66 -21.80
C LEU A 106 36.50 -3.87 -22.77
N GLY A 107 37.08 -3.15 -23.73
CA GLY A 107 36.33 -2.28 -24.65
C GLY A 107 35.65 -1.10 -23.94
N VAL A 108 36.35 -0.49 -22.97
CA VAL A 108 35.85 0.62 -22.14
C VAL A 108 36.63 1.90 -22.44
N ALA A 109 35.93 3.00 -22.67
CA ALA A 109 36.53 4.32 -22.87
C ALA A 109 36.95 4.95 -21.53
N ALA A 110 38.06 5.69 -21.52
CA ALA A 110 38.49 6.43 -20.34
C ALA A 110 37.55 7.61 -20.04
N TRP A 111 37.39 7.94 -18.76
CA TRP A 111 36.70 9.17 -18.37
C TRP A 111 37.42 10.41 -18.93
N ASN A 112 36.72 11.20 -19.75
CA ASN A 112 37.20 12.41 -20.42
C ASN A 112 36.06 13.44 -20.57
N ASP A 113 36.25 14.48 -21.38
CA ASP A 113 35.25 15.52 -21.62
C ASP A 113 33.95 14.98 -22.24
N ASP A 114 34.02 13.91 -23.03
CA ASP A 114 32.84 13.26 -23.60
C ASP A 114 32.05 12.48 -22.53
N GLY A 115 32.75 11.75 -21.65
CA GLY A 115 32.12 11.12 -20.48
C GLY A 115 31.45 12.14 -19.55
N LEU A 116 32.10 13.29 -19.35
CA LEU A 116 31.52 14.41 -18.59
C LEU A 116 30.25 14.96 -19.27
N ARG A 117 30.28 15.11 -20.59
CA ARG A 117 29.12 15.57 -21.38
C ARG A 117 27.96 14.59 -21.27
N VAL A 118 28.20 13.30 -21.48
CA VAL A 118 27.20 12.22 -21.37
C VAL A 118 26.56 12.20 -19.98
N ALA A 119 27.37 12.20 -18.92
CA ALA A 119 26.87 12.23 -17.55
C ALA A 119 26.05 13.52 -17.28
N SER A 120 26.50 14.66 -17.80
CA SER A 120 25.83 15.95 -17.58
C SER A 120 24.50 16.05 -18.33
N GLU A 121 24.42 15.55 -19.56
CA GLU A 121 23.19 15.50 -20.36
C GLU A 121 22.16 14.59 -19.69
N ALA A 122 22.56 13.37 -19.30
CA ALA A 122 21.69 12.43 -18.60
C ALA A 122 21.16 12.99 -17.26
N MET A 123 22.05 13.59 -16.46
CA MET A 123 21.65 14.27 -15.22
C MET A 123 20.74 15.48 -15.48
N ALA A 124 20.96 16.24 -16.56
CA ALA A 124 20.15 17.42 -16.86
C ALA A 124 18.72 17.02 -17.24
N THR A 125 18.56 16.03 -18.11
CA THR A 125 17.25 15.47 -18.48
C THR A 125 16.54 14.90 -17.25
N ALA A 126 17.24 14.12 -16.42
CA ALA A 126 16.66 13.58 -15.18
C ALA A 126 16.27 14.68 -14.18
N ALA A 127 17.07 15.75 -14.07
CA ALA A 127 16.84 16.85 -13.14
C ALA A 127 15.63 17.71 -13.50
N GLU A 128 15.07 17.60 -14.70
CA GLU A 128 13.79 18.24 -15.04
C GLU A 128 12.63 17.60 -14.27
N VAL A 129 12.68 16.29 -14.05
CA VAL A 129 11.59 15.51 -13.42
C VAL A 129 11.91 15.15 -11.96
N MET A 130 13.20 14.90 -11.64
CA MET A 130 13.67 14.41 -10.34
C MET A 130 14.46 15.48 -9.56
N ASP A 131 14.45 15.39 -8.22
CA ASP A 131 15.11 16.38 -7.33
C ASP A 131 16.18 15.79 -6.38
N ASN A 132 16.24 14.47 -6.26
CA ASN A 132 17.17 13.78 -5.38
C ASN A 132 18.54 13.62 -6.06
N PRO A 133 19.65 14.13 -5.47
CA PRO A 133 20.98 14.01 -6.06
C PRO A 133 21.44 12.58 -6.26
N ALA A 134 21.01 11.65 -5.41
CA ALA A 134 21.35 10.24 -5.56
C ALA A 134 20.77 9.65 -6.85
N ASP A 135 19.53 10.00 -7.17
CA ASP A 135 18.86 9.51 -8.38
C ASP A 135 19.54 10.09 -9.64
N LEU A 136 19.94 11.36 -9.61
CA LEU A 136 20.73 11.97 -10.69
C LEU A 136 22.07 11.25 -10.89
N ILE A 137 22.75 10.90 -9.80
CA ILE A 137 24.01 10.14 -9.86
C ILE A 137 23.77 8.74 -10.42
N ASN A 138 22.68 8.07 -10.02
CA ASN A 138 22.33 6.74 -10.51
C ASN A 138 22.06 6.74 -12.01
N VAL A 139 21.29 7.70 -12.52
CA VAL A 139 21.03 7.86 -13.96
C VAL A 139 22.34 8.10 -14.72
N ALA A 140 23.25 8.90 -14.18
CA ALA A 140 24.56 9.09 -14.81
C ALA A 140 25.40 7.82 -14.81
N ILE A 141 25.41 7.05 -13.72
CA ILE A 141 26.13 5.78 -13.65
C ILE A 141 25.58 4.81 -14.68
N GLU A 142 24.25 4.67 -14.76
CA GLU A 142 23.58 3.80 -15.72
C GLU A 142 23.95 4.18 -17.16
N GLU A 143 23.93 5.47 -17.49
CA GLU A 143 24.28 5.96 -18.82
C GLU A 143 25.77 5.74 -19.16
N LEU A 144 26.67 5.99 -18.20
CA LEU A 144 28.10 5.75 -18.39
C LEU A 144 28.41 4.27 -18.59
N VAL A 145 27.77 3.39 -17.81
CA VAL A 145 27.92 1.93 -17.97
C VAL A 145 27.36 1.48 -19.32
N ARG A 146 26.19 1.99 -19.73
CA ARG A 146 25.55 1.69 -21.01
C ARG A 146 26.45 2.04 -22.20
N GLN A 147 27.12 3.19 -22.14
CA GLN A 147 28.07 3.65 -23.17
C GLN A 147 29.49 3.09 -22.99
N ARG A 148 29.72 2.20 -22.02
CA ARG A 148 31.03 1.60 -21.70
C ARG A 148 32.11 2.66 -21.43
N ILE A 149 31.80 3.63 -20.58
CA ILE A 149 32.73 4.66 -20.13
C ILE A 149 33.13 4.37 -18.67
N GLU A 150 34.41 4.54 -18.35
CA GLU A 150 34.93 4.44 -16.98
C GLU A 150 34.24 5.42 -16.04
N LEU A 151 33.90 4.96 -14.84
CA LEU A 151 33.30 5.80 -13.81
C LEU A 151 34.36 6.73 -13.19
N PRO A 152 34.09 8.04 -13.08
CA PRO A 152 34.98 8.94 -12.37
C PRO A 152 34.81 8.76 -10.86
N ALA A 153 35.72 9.34 -10.08
CA ALA A 153 35.58 9.40 -8.63
C ALA A 153 34.18 9.92 -8.23
N PHE A 154 33.57 9.31 -7.21
CA PHE A 154 32.24 9.70 -6.73
C PHE A 154 32.11 11.20 -6.44
N SER A 155 33.16 11.82 -5.87
CA SER A 155 33.19 13.25 -5.58
C SER A 155 33.03 14.14 -6.82
N THR A 156 33.39 13.63 -8.00
CA THR A 156 33.17 14.28 -9.29
C THR A 156 31.67 14.22 -9.64
N LEU A 157 31.06 13.03 -9.65
CA LEU A 157 29.62 12.88 -9.94
C LEU A 157 28.74 13.66 -8.96
N ASP A 158 29.05 13.62 -7.68
CA ASP A 158 28.33 14.35 -6.63
C ASP A 158 28.47 15.88 -6.78
N ARG A 159 29.64 16.37 -7.20
CA ARG A 159 29.81 17.80 -7.53
C ARG A 159 28.98 18.19 -8.75
N HIS A 160 28.99 17.37 -9.80
CA HIS A 160 28.22 17.64 -11.02
C HIS A 160 26.71 17.56 -10.79
N SER A 161 26.23 16.53 -10.10
CA SER A 161 24.80 16.38 -9.80
C SER A 161 24.27 17.57 -8.99
N ARG A 162 25.05 18.07 -8.01
CA ARG A 162 24.70 19.28 -7.27
C ARG A 162 24.65 20.52 -8.15
N ARG A 163 25.65 20.72 -9.01
CA ARG A 163 25.68 21.86 -9.93
C ARG A 163 24.49 21.82 -10.88
N ILE A 164 24.22 20.68 -11.52
CA ILE A 164 23.12 20.50 -12.48
C ILE A 164 21.78 20.69 -11.78
N ARG A 165 21.59 20.09 -10.61
CA ARG A 165 20.36 20.29 -9.83
C ARG A 165 20.16 21.74 -9.44
N THR A 166 21.22 22.41 -8.98
CA THR A 166 21.15 23.82 -8.59
C THR A 166 20.76 24.67 -9.79
N LEU A 167 21.35 24.41 -10.97
CA LEU A 167 20.99 25.10 -12.22
C LEU A 167 19.54 24.83 -12.62
N ALA A 168 19.08 23.58 -12.59
CA ALA A 168 17.70 23.21 -12.92
C ALA A 168 16.69 23.88 -11.97
N ASN A 169 16.92 23.78 -10.66
CA ASN A 169 16.01 24.35 -9.66
C ASN A 169 16.06 25.88 -9.67
N SER A 170 17.23 26.50 -9.83
CA SER A 170 17.35 27.94 -10.00
C SER A 170 16.60 28.42 -11.24
N ARG A 171 16.65 27.71 -12.38
CA ARG A 171 15.85 28.05 -13.56
C ARG A 171 14.35 28.02 -13.27
N ILE A 172 13.88 26.99 -12.56
CA ILE A 172 12.47 26.90 -12.13
C ILE A 172 12.12 28.08 -11.22
N PHE A 173 12.91 28.34 -10.19
CA PHE A 173 12.67 29.41 -9.22
C PHE A 173 12.63 30.79 -9.85
N GLU A 174 13.58 31.08 -10.75
CA GLU A 174 13.62 32.34 -11.49
C GLU A 174 12.46 32.47 -12.48
N THR A 175 12.07 31.38 -13.14
CA THR A 175 10.92 31.38 -14.07
C THR A 175 9.63 31.72 -13.33
N VAL A 176 9.40 31.12 -12.17
CA VAL A 176 8.22 31.42 -11.35
C VAL A 176 8.27 32.84 -10.80
N LEU A 177 9.43 33.31 -10.32
CA LEU A 177 9.59 34.68 -9.85
C LEU A 177 9.23 35.70 -10.94
N LYS A 178 9.65 35.48 -12.18
CA LYS A 178 9.35 36.35 -13.33
C LYS A 178 7.85 36.40 -13.67
N ARG A 179 7.10 35.34 -13.39
CA ARG A 179 5.65 35.27 -13.61
C ARG A 179 4.84 35.98 -12.52
N LEU A 180 5.42 36.15 -11.33
CA LEU A 180 4.77 36.79 -10.19
C LEU A 180 4.86 38.32 -10.23
N SER A 181 3.71 38.97 -10.09
CA SER A 181 3.59 40.42 -9.87
C SER A 181 4.06 40.83 -8.46
N PRO A 182 4.40 42.12 -8.24
CA PRO A 182 4.78 42.62 -6.91
C PRO A 182 3.72 42.38 -5.84
N SER A 183 2.43 42.59 -6.17
CA SER A 183 1.31 42.37 -5.24
C SER A 183 1.15 40.90 -4.86
N GLU A 184 1.38 39.98 -5.80
CA GLU A 184 1.35 38.54 -5.49
C GLU A 184 2.50 38.13 -4.58
N ARG A 185 3.70 38.70 -4.77
CA ARG A 185 4.86 38.45 -3.89
C ARG A 185 4.60 38.90 -2.46
N GLU A 186 4.04 40.10 -2.29
CA GLU A 186 3.61 40.61 -0.98
C GLU A 186 2.54 39.70 -0.36
N GLY A 187 1.57 39.24 -1.15
CA GLY A 187 0.55 38.29 -0.72
C GLY A 187 1.15 36.96 -0.22
N LEU A 188 2.17 36.42 -0.90
CA LEU A 188 2.86 35.20 -0.48
C LEU A 188 3.68 35.41 0.79
N ASP A 189 4.37 36.54 0.92
CA ASP A 189 5.16 36.86 2.12
C ASP A 189 4.24 37.08 3.34
N ALA A 190 3.08 37.70 3.15
CA ALA A 190 2.07 37.90 4.20
C ALA A 190 1.55 36.58 4.79
N LEU A 191 1.59 35.46 4.04
CA LEU A 191 1.21 34.14 4.56
C LEU A 191 2.15 33.65 5.67
N LEU A 192 3.40 34.12 5.68
CA LEU A 192 4.43 33.74 6.65
C LEU A 192 4.40 34.59 7.91
N GLU A 193 3.66 35.69 7.92
CA GLU A 193 3.59 36.57 9.08
C GLU A 193 2.73 35.95 10.19
N VAL A 194 3.25 36.05 11.41
CA VAL A 194 2.55 35.69 12.63
C VAL A 194 2.06 37.01 13.21
N GLY A 195 0.75 37.21 13.31
CA GLY A 195 0.20 38.42 13.93
C GLY A 195 0.72 38.60 15.37
N THR A 196 0.51 39.77 15.97
CA THR A 196 1.01 40.14 17.31
C THR A 196 0.52 39.28 18.48
N ASN A 197 -0.38 38.31 18.25
CA ASN A 197 -0.88 37.40 19.27
C ASN A 197 -0.06 36.08 19.25
N PRO A 198 0.63 35.71 20.35
CA PRO A 198 1.40 34.46 20.47
C PRO A 198 0.60 33.17 20.21
N GLN A 199 -0.73 33.22 20.32
CA GLN A 199 -1.63 32.08 20.05
C GLN A 199 -2.07 32.00 18.58
N LYS A 200 -1.92 33.07 17.78
CA LYS A 200 -2.28 33.06 16.37
C LYS A 200 -1.15 32.39 15.58
N LYS A 201 -1.49 31.33 14.84
CA LYS A 201 -0.56 30.70 13.88
C LYS A 201 -0.60 31.46 12.55
N SER A 202 0.46 31.35 11.75
CA SER A 202 0.51 31.98 10.43
C SER A 202 -0.54 31.38 9.47
N LEU A 203 -0.92 32.12 8.42
CA LEU A 203 -1.79 31.59 7.38
C LEU A 203 -1.14 30.40 6.67
N PHE A 204 0.19 30.40 6.53
CA PHE A 204 0.95 29.26 6.03
C PHE A 204 0.76 27.99 6.87
N PHE A 205 0.67 28.10 8.20
CA PHE A 205 0.31 26.96 9.04
C PHE A 205 -1.13 26.50 8.77
N THR A 206 -2.05 27.44 8.53
CA THR A 206 -3.47 27.15 8.27
C THR A 206 -3.67 26.38 6.97
N ILE A 207 -2.91 26.71 5.91
CA ILE A 207 -2.92 26.03 4.60
C ILE A 207 -2.51 24.55 4.69
N LYS A 208 -1.78 24.17 5.75
CA LYS A 208 -1.31 22.80 5.98
C LYS A 208 -2.25 21.96 6.84
N GLN A 209 -3.32 22.55 7.37
CA GLN A 209 -4.19 21.84 8.29
C GLN A 209 -4.98 20.74 7.57
N LEU A 210 -5.04 19.60 8.22
CA LEU A 210 -5.80 18.46 7.75
C LEU A 210 -7.26 18.54 8.21
N PRO A 211 -8.18 17.91 7.46
CA PRO A 211 -9.58 17.83 7.83
C PRO A 211 -9.79 17.09 9.16
N LYS A 212 -10.71 17.59 9.96
CA LYS A 212 -11.16 16.95 11.21
C LYS A 212 -12.22 15.88 10.95
N CYS A 213 -12.75 15.29 12.02
CA CYS A 213 -13.77 14.22 11.94
C CYS A 213 -15.02 14.64 11.14
N PRO A 214 -15.76 13.69 10.55
CA PRO A 214 -16.83 14.02 9.63
C PRO A 214 -18.08 14.57 10.32
N SER A 215 -18.12 15.89 10.55
CA SER A 215 -19.23 16.65 11.14
C SER A 215 -19.74 17.72 10.18
N LEU A 216 -20.95 18.25 10.43
CA LEU A 216 -21.48 19.36 9.62
C LEU A 216 -20.62 20.63 9.79
N GLY A 217 -20.19 20.94 11.02
CA GLY A 217 -19.32 22.09 11.28
C GLY A 217 -17.98 21.97 10.56
N HIS A 218 -17.36 20.79 10.59
CA HIS A 218 -16.08 20.57 9.90
C HIS A 218 -16.23 20.56 8.37
N LEU A 219 -17.38 20.14 7.82
CA LEU A 219 -17.67 20.32 6.40
C LEU A 219 -17.74 21.81 6.05
N GLN A 220 -18.37 22.64 6.89
CA GLN A 220 -18.39 24.08 6.69
C GLN A 220 -16.99 24.69 6.80
N ASP A 221 -16.19 24.27 7.79
CA ASP A 221 -14.79 24.70 7.93
C ASP A 221 -13.97 24.39 6.67
N LEU A 222 -14.15 23.21 6.05
CA LEU A 222 -13.48 22.85 4.80
C LEU A 222 -13.98 23.65 3.59
N LEU A 223 -15.28 23.94 3.52
CA LEU A 223 -15.85 24.81 2.48
C LEU A 223 -15.34 26.25 2.63
N ASP A 224 -15.13 26.73 3.85
CA ASP A 224 -14.49 28.02 4.11
C ASP A 224 -13.00 27.97 3.78
N HIS A 225 -12.34 26.84 4.05
CA HIS A 225 -10.93 26.65 3.75
C HIS A 225 -10.66 26.68 2.24
N ILE A 226 -11.44 25.98 1.41
CA ILE A 226 -11.26 26.00 -0.05
C ILE A 226 -11.52 27.39 -0.64
N VAL A 227 -12.46 28.16 -0.09
CA VAL A 227 -12.70 29.56 -0.49
C VAL A 227 -11.47 30.41 -0.16
N LYS A 228 -10.98 30.34 1.09
CA LYS A 228 -9.75 31.04 1.51
C LYS A 228 -8.55 30.67 0.65
N LEU A 229 -8.40 29.38 0.31
CA LEU A 229 -7.35 28.92 -0.60
C LEU A 229 -7.52 29.48 -2.01
N SER A 230 -8.76 29.64 -2.48
CA SER A 230 -9.05 30.23 -3.79
C SER A 230 -8.74 31.73 -3.83
N ASP A 231 -8.88 32.42 -2.70
CA ASP A 231 -8.53 33.84 -2.53
C ASP A 231 -7.02 34.09 -2.45
N THR A 232 -6.20 33.06 -2.23
CA THR A 232 -4.74 33.17 -2.31
C THR A 232 -4.24 33.25 -3.76
N VAL A 233 -2.98 33.63 -3.94
CA VAL A 233 -2.31 33.72 -5.25
C VAL A 233 -2.56 32.46 -6.09
N GLY A 234 -3.02 32.66 -7.34
CA GLY A 234 -3.34 31.57 -8.26
C GLY A 234 -2.10 30.77 -8.63
N SER A 235 -2.05 29.48 -8.27
CA SER A 235 -0.85 28.67 -8.47
C SER A 235 -0.67 28.11 -9.89
N ASP A 236 -1.77 27.86 -10.60
CA ASP A 236 -1.75 26.99 -11.79
C ASP A 236 -1.05 27.65 -13.00
N GLN A 237 -1.27 28.95 -13.19
CA GLN A 237 -0.58 29.74 -14.22
C GLN A 237 0.92 29.87 -13.91
N HIS A 238 1.27 30.11 -12.65
CA HIS A 238 2.67 30.33 -12.25
C HIS A 238 3.51 29.07 -12.34
N LEU A 239 2.91 27.90 -12.07
CA LEU A 239 3.58 26.59 -12.10
C LEU A 239 3.52 25.90 -13.47
N GLN A 240 2.95 26.52 -14.50
CA GLN A 240 2.81 25.93 -15.83
C GLN A 240 4.16 25.50 -16.43
N GLY A 241 4.23 24.26 -16.95
CA GLY A 241 5.43 23.69 -17.55
C GLY A 241 6.42 23.06 -16.56
N ILE A 242 6.14 23.12 -15.25
CA ILE A 242 6.91 22.40 -14.24
C ILE A 242 6.30 20.99 -14.09
N PRO A 243 7.10 19.91 -14.16
CA PRO A 243 6.60 18.56 -13.95
C PRO A 243 5.91 18.41 -12.59
N TYR A 244 4.78 17.71 -12.56
CA TYR A 244 3.99 17.53 -11.34
C TYR A 244 4.78 16.88 -10.19
N ALA A 245 5.73 15.99 -10.51
CA ALA A 245 6.64 15.38 -9.54
C ALA A 245 7.48 16.44 -8.77
N LYS A 246 7.98 17.48 -9.45
CA LYS A 246 8.70 18.61 -8.84
C LYS A 246 7.80 19.43 -7.93
N ILE A 247 6.57 19.73 -8.39
CA ILE A 247 5.60 20.46 -7.58
C ILE A 247 5.30 19.69 -6.28
N LYS A 248 5.09 18.37 -6.38
CA LYS A 248 4.87 17.50 -5.21
C LYS A 248 6.09 17.47 -4.28
N HIS A 249 7.30 17.42 -4.84
CA HIS A 249 8.54 17.47 -4.05
C HIS A 249 8.69 18.80 -3.29
N PHE A 250 8.52 19.93 -3.96
CA PHE A 250 8.58 21.26 -3.34
C PHE A 250 7.47 21.48 -2.32
N ALA A 251 6.26 20.98 -2.58
CA ALA A 251 5.17 21.01 -1.60
C ALA A 251 5.49 20.16 -0.35
N ALA A 252 6.11 18.99 -0.52
CA ALA A 252 6.55 18.15 0.60
C ALA A 252 7.68 18.80 1.42
N GLU A 253 8.67 19.42 0.75
CA GLU A 253 9.69 20.23 1.42
C GLU A 253 9.04 21.38 2.20
N ALA A 254 8.09 22.10 1.59
CA ALA A 254 7.36 23.19 2.24
C ALA A 254 6.53 22.69 3.43
N LYS A 255 5.83 21.55 3.31
CA LYS A 255 5.02 20.94 4.38
C LYS A 255 5.87 20.68 5.63
N ALA A 256 7.06 20.11 5.45
CA ALA A 256 7.99 19.76 6.52
C ALA A 256 8.62 20.96 7.25
N LEU A 257 8.51 22.18 6.74
CA LEU A 257 9.13 23.40 7.30
C LEU A 257 8.10 24.32 8.00
N ASP A 258 8.49 25.08 9.02
CA ASP A 258 7.64 26.13 9.59
C ASP A 258 7.82 27.49 8.87
N ALA A 259 7.03 28.49 9.27
CA ALA A 259 7.06 29.80 8.63
C ALA A 259 8.41 30.54 8.84
N ALA A 260 9.02 30.42 10.02
CA ALA A 260 10.30 31.06 10.31
C ALA A 260 11.43 30.43 9.48
N GLU A 261 11.39 29.12 9.32
CA GLU A 261 12.31 28.34 8.49
C GLU A 261 12.15 28.69 6.99
N ILE A 262 10.91 28.86 6.50
CA ILE A 262 10.65 29.28 5.11
C ILE A 262 11.18 30.69 4.84
N LYS A 263 11.12 31.61 5.81
CA LYS A 263 11.64 32.99 5.69
C LYS A 263 13.16 33.04 5.48
N GLN A 264 13.91 32.00 5.86
CA GLN A 264 15.37 31.94 5.70
C GLN A 264 15.83 31.66 4.25
N PHE A 265 14.94 31.19 3.38
CA PHE A 265 15.28 30.94 1.98
C PHE A 265 15.29 32.21 1.14
N SER A 266 16.03 32.17 0.02
CA SER A 266 16.00 33.26 -0.96
C SER A 266 14.59 33.44 -1.53
N PRO A 267 14.17 34.68 -1.88
CA PRO A 267 12.84 34.94 -2.41
C PRO A 267 12.40 34.01 -3.57
N PRO A 268 13.25 33.72 -4.59
CA PRO A 268 12.86 32.81 -5.68
C PRO A 268 12.46 31.41 -5.17
N LYS A 269 13.29 30.81 -4.29
CA LYS A 269 13.00 29.48 -3.74
C LYS A 269 11.77 29.51 -2.83
N ARG A 270 11.70 30.53 -1.97
CA ARG A 270 10.60 30.73 -1.01
C ARG A 270 9.24 30.76 -1.71
N TYR A 271 9.10 31.53 -2.79
CA TYR A 271 7.83 31.64 -3.51
C TYR A 271 7.42 30.33 -4.19
N VAL A 272 8.37 29.58 -4.77
CA VAL A 272 8.05 28.26 -5.37
C VAL A 272 7.59 27.25 -4.32
N LEU A 273 8.23 27.21 -3.15
CA LEU A 273 7.80 26.33 -2.05
C LEU A 273 6.38 26.65 -1.58
N ILE A 274 6.06 27.94 -1.39
CA ILE A 274 4.73 28.37 -0.95
C ILE A 274 3.67 28.11 -2.02
N LEU A 275 3.94 28.44 -3.29
CA LEU A 275 3.01 28.19 -4.40
C LEU A 275 2.75 26.70 -4.60
N SER A 276 3.79 25.86 -4.50
CA SER A 276 3.65 24.41 -4.59
C SER A 276 2.80 23.86 -3.44
N MET A 277 2.97 24.39 -2.23
CA MET A 277 2.14 24.06 -1.07
C MET A 277 0.68 24.49 -1.27
N ILE A 278 0.42 25.69 -1.80
CA ILE A 278 -0.94 26.17 -2.11
C ILE A 278 -1.60 25.28 -3.16
N HIS A 279 -0.89 25.00 -4.26
CA HIS A 279 -1.39 24.12 -5.32
C HIS A 279 -1.78 22.75 -4.75
N ARG A 280 -0.90 22.14 -3.95
CA ARG A 280 -1.15 20.85 -3.31
C ARG A 280 -2.30 20.91 -2.31
N ALA A 281 -2.39 21.96 -1.51
CA ALA A 281 -3.48 22.16 -0.55
C ALA A 281 -4.85 22.30 -1.25
N ARG A 282 -4.91 22.98 -2.39
CA ARG A 282 -6.14 23.10 -3.20
C ARG A 282 -6.59 21.75 -3.73
N ILE A 283 -5.68 20.94 -4.27
CA ILE A 283 -5.98 19.58 -4.74
C ILE A 283 -6.47 18.71 -3.57
N GLN A 284 -5.72 18.69 -2.47
CA GLN A 284 -6.03 17.87 -1.30
C GLN A 284 -7.37 18.27 -0.67
N THR A 285 -7.67 19.57 -0.56
CA THR A 285 -8.94 20.04 0.03
C THR A 285 -10.15 19.60 -0.81
N ARG A 286 -10.02 19.51 -2.15
CA ARG A 286 -11.10 18.97 -3.00
C ARG A 286 -11.32 17.47 -2.76
N ASP A 287 -10.23 16.70 -2.64
CA ASP A 287 -10.31 15.28 -2.27
C ASP A 287 -10.95 15.11 -0.88
N ASP A 288 -10.55 15.93 0.09
CA ASP A 288 -11.06 15.89 1.46
C ASP A 288 -12.54 16.27 1.51
N LEU A 289 -12.99 17.26 0.74
CA LEU A 289 -14.41 17.63 0.59
C LEU A 289 -15.24 16.49 0.00
N ALA A 290 -14.74 15.84 -1.05
CA ALA A 290 -15.41 14.69 -1.66
C ALA A 290 -15.54 13.53 -0.66
N ASN A 291 -14.46 13.21 0.06
CA ASN A 291 -14.47 12.17 1.09
C ASN A 291 -15.42 12.52 2.25
N MET A 292 -15.36 13.76 2.75
CA MET A 292 -16.25 14.29 3.77
C MET A 292 -17.71 14.13 3.33
N PHE A 293 -18.04 14.54 2.11
CA PHE A 293 -19.37 14.41 1.52
C PHE A 293 -19.86 12.95 1.50
N ILE A 294 -19.06 12.02 0.96
CA ILE A 294 -19.40 10.59 0.91
C ILE A 294 -19.69 10.04 2.31
N LYS A 295 -18.85 10.38 3.30
CA LYS A 295 -19.05 9.96 4.71
C LYS A 295 -20.32 10.56 5.31
N ARG A 296 -20.61 11.84 5.06
CA ARG A 296 -21.83 12.51 5.56
C ARG A 296 -23.10 11.86 4.98
N ILE A 297 -23.14 11.58 3.68
CA ILE A 297 -24.26 10.90 3.03
C ILE A 297 -24.40 9.47 3.58
N SER A 298 -23.31 8.74 3.73
CA SER A 298 -23.32 7.40 4.34
C SER A 298 -23.89 7.40 5.76
N GLN A 299 -23.56 8.41 6.57
CA GLN A 299 -24.11 8.57 7.92
C GLN A 299 -25.62 8.87 7.90
N ILE A 300 -26.10 9.65 6.93
CA ILE A 300 -27.54 9.91 6.74
C ILE A 300 -28.28 8.60 6.43
N HIS A 301 -27.73 7.77 5.52
CA HIS A 301 -28.29 6.46 5.21
C HIS A 301 -28.30 5.52 6.43
N ARG A 302 -27.21 5.48 7.21
CA ARG A 302 -27.13 4.68 8.44
C ARG A 302 -28.21 5.08 9.44
N ARG A 303 -28.37 6.37 9.72
CA ARG A 303 -29.43 6.87 10.61
C ARG A 303 -30.83 6.55 10.09
N GLY A 304 -31.05 6.58 8.77
CA GLY A 304 -32.31 6.15 8.17
C GLY A 304 -32.63 4.68 8.42
N LYS A 305 -31.62 3.80 8.29
CA LYS A 305 -31.75 2.37 8.60
C LYS A 305 -31.97 2.12 10.09
N ASP A 306 -31.22 2.78 10.95
CA ASP A 306 -31.37 2.69 12.42
C ASP A 306 -32.79 3.13 12.84
N GLU A 307 -33.32 4.19 12.21
CA GLU A 307 -34.68 4.66 12.44
C GLU A 307 -35.74 3.68 11.94
N LEU A 308 -35.52 3.06 10.76
CA LEU A 308 -36.40 2.00 10.27
C LEU A 308 -36.43 0.82 11.26
N GLU A 309 -35.29 0.43 11.80
CA GLU A 309 -35.19 -0.65 12.79
C GLU A 309 -35.92 -0.30 14.10
N ARG A 310 -35.80 0.95 14.56
CA ARG A 310 -36.59 1.45 15.70
C ARG A 310 -38.09 1.42 15.41
N LEU A 311 -38.51 1.82 14.22
CA LEU A 311 -39.91 1.76 13.80
C LEU A 311 -40.41 0.31 13.73
N ARG A 312 -39.59 -0.64 13.27
CA ARG A 312 -39.92 -2.07 13.28
C ARG A 312 -40.13 -2.60 14.68
N ILE A 313 -39.22 -2.30 15.60
CA ILE A 313 -39.36 -2.68 17.01
C ILE A 313 -40.67 -2.10 17.58
N LYS A 314 -40.99 -0.83 17.27
CA LYS A 314 -42.23 -0.18 17.70
C LYS A 314 -43.49 -0.81 17.10
N PHE A 315 -43.44 -1.19 15.82
CA PHE A 315 -44.58 -1.79 15.11
C PHE A 315 -44.70 -3.30 15.31
N ARG A 316 -43.74 -3.95 15.97
CA ARG A 316 -43.78 -5.38 16.27
C ARG A 316 -45.05 -5.76 17.02
N GLN A 317 -45.40 -5.01 18.07
CA GLN A 317 -46.62 -5.23 18.85
C GLN A 317 -47.89 -5.07 18.00
N LYS A 318 -47.92 -4.08 17.10
CA LYS A 318 -49.04 -3.88 16.16
C LYS A 318 -49.15 -4.99 15.12
N THR A 319 -48.00 -5.52 14.69
CA THR A 319 -47.95 -6.64 13.73
C THR A 319 -48.43 -7.93 14.38
N GLU A 320 -47.97 -8.23 15.60
CA GLU A 320 -48.45 -9.37 16.39
C GLU A 320 -49.96 -9.27 16.63
N HIS A 321 -50.46 -8.06 16.93
CA HIS A 321 -51.90 -7.81 17.07
C HIS A 321 -52.67 -8.07 15.77
N LEU A 322 -52.22 -7.52 14.63
CA LEU A 322 -52.86 -7.73 13.32
C LEU A 322 -52.84 -9.20 12.88
N VAL A 323 -51.76 -9.93 13.16
CA VAL A 323 -51.66 -11.38 12.86
C VAL A 323 -52.63 -12.17 13.73
N ALA A 324 -52.77 -11.84 15.01
CA ALA A 324 -53.77 -12.46 15.88
C ALA A 324 -55.19 -12.20 15.36
N THR A 325 -55.52 -10.95 15.03
CA THR A 325 -56.84 -10.60 14.46
C THR A 325 -57.11 -11.34 13.16
N LEU A 326 -56.12 -11.48 12.28
CA LEU A 326 -56.26 -12.26 11.05
C LEU A 326 -56.49 -13.75 11.34
N SER A 327 -55.77 -14.32 12.30
CA SER A 327 -55.96 -15.70 12.73
C SER A 327 -57.38 -15.94 13.26
N ASP A 328 -57.91 -14.98 14.03
CA ASP A 328 -59.27 -15.08 14.55
C ASP A 328 -60.32 -14.95 13.43
N VAL A 329 -60.09 -14.09 12.44
CA VAL A 329 -60.94 -14.01 11.24
C VAL A 329 -60.93 -15.33 10.46
N ILE A 330 -59.77 -15.96 10.30
CA ILE A 330 -59.65 -17.28 9.65
C ILE A 330 -60.42 -18.35 10.44
N ASN A 331 -60.28 -18.37 11.78
CA ASN A 331 -61.03 -19.30 12.64
C ASN A 331 -62.54 -19.12 12.52
N VAL A 332 -63.03 -17.88 12.44
CA VAL A 332 -64.46 -17.60 12.22
C VAL A 332 -64.93 -18.15 10.88
N LEU A 333 -64.13 -18.01 9.81
CA LEU A 333 -64.45 -18.54 8.48
C LEU A 333 -64.41 -20.08 8.43
N GLU A 334 -63.58 -20.74 9.25
CA GLU A 334 -63.55 -22.21 9.33
C GLU A 334 -64.68 -22.80 10.18
N THR A 335 -65.15 -22.08 11.18
CA THR A 335 -66.14 -22.57 12.16
C THR A 335 -67.58 -22.23 11.80
N GLN A 336 -67.81 -21.19 11.00
CA GLN A 336 -69.14 -20.75 10.58
C GLN A 336 -69.44 -21.23 9.14
N PRO A 337 -70.44 -22.10 8.94
CA PRO A 337 -70.77 -22.64 7.63
C PRO A 337 -71.59 -21.69 6.74
N GLU A 338 -72.23 -20.65 7.30
CA GLU A 338 -73.03 -19.67 6.55
C GLU A 338 -72.33 -18.30 6.45
N ASP A 339 -72.21 -17.77 5.23
CA ASP A 339 -71.53 -16.51 4.91
C ASP A 339 -72.11 -15.29 5.65
N GLU A 340 -73.43 -15.27 5.89
CA GLU A 340 -74.10 -14.12 6.53
C GLU A 340 -73.77 -14.05 8.04
N GLU A 341 -73.67 -15.21 8.70
CA GLU A 341 -73.36 -15.33 10.11
C GLU A 341 -71.86 -15.15 10.39
N ALA A 342 -71.01 -15.68 9.50
CA ALA A 342 -69.57 -15.40 9.46
C ALA A 342 -69.30 -13.89 9.29
N GLY A 343 -69.98 -13.23 8.35
CA GLY A 343 -69.82 -11.81 8.07
C GLY A 343 -70.21 -10.90 9.25
N ARG A 344 -71.26 -11.25 10.01
CA ARG A 344 -71.63 -10.53 11.25
C ARG A 344 -70.58 -10.74 12.34
N THR A 345 -70.13 -11.97 12.53
CA THR A 345 -69.14 -12.32 13.55
C THR A 345 -67.79 -11.63 13.30
N ILE A 346 -67.34 -11.57 12.04
CA ILE A 346 -66.13 -10.84 11.64
C ILE A 346 -66.26 -9.33 11.92
N ARG A 347 -67.42 -8.72 11.65
CA ARG A 347 -67.62 -7.29 11.93
C ARG A 347 -67.58 -6.98 13.42
N THR A 348 -68.17 -7.83 14.26
CA THR A 348 -68.08 -7.71 15.72
C THR A 348 -66.63 -7.84 16.19
N LEU A 349 -65.92 -8.86 15.70
CA LEU A 349 -64.52 -9.12 16.04
C LEU A 349 -63.59 -7.96 15.65
N LEU A 350 -63.76 -7.41 14.44
CA LEU A 350 -63.00 -6.24 13.99
C LEU A 350 -63.31 -4.99 14.81
N THR A 351 -64.52 -4.87 15.36
CA THR A 351 -64.92 -3.75 16.23
C THR A 351 -64.27 -3.87 17.62
N GLU A 352 -64.20 -5.08 18.18
CA GLU A 352 -63.50 -5.38 19.44
C GLU A 352 -61.99 -5.09 19.35
N HIS A 353 -61.42 -5.27 18.16
CA HIS A 353 -60.00 -4.99 17.86
C HIS A 353 -59.73 -3.53 17.45
N GLY A 354 -60.63 -2.59 17.74
CA GLY A 354 -60.43 -1.14 17.50
C GLY A 354 -61.01 -0.60 16.19
N GLY A 355 -61.68 -1.43 15.40
CA GLY A 355 -62.43 -1.03 14.21
C GLY A 355 -61.63 -1.11 12.90
N ALA A 356 -62.34 -1.34 11.80
CA ALA A 356 -61.74 -1.52 10.47
C ALA A 356 -60.88 -0.32 10.01
N ALA A 357 -61.26 0.90 10.35
CA ALA A 357 -60.49 2.10 10.00
C ALA A 357 -59.13 2.15 10.73
N ALA A 358 -59.10 1.82 12.03
CA ALA A 358 -57.86 1.81 12.80
C ALA A 358 -56.91 0.69 12.37
N LEU A 359 -57.45 -0.51 12.11
CA LEU A 359 -56.69 -1.63 11.56
C LEU A 359 -56.16 -1.30 10.16
N HIS A 360 -56.93 -0.56 9.35
CA HIS A 360 -56.49 -0.08 8.05
C HIS A 360 -55.36 0.94 8.16
N ASP A 361 -55.44 1.88 9.10
CA ASP A 361 -54.38 2.85 9.39
C ASP A 361 -53.09 2.17 9.88
N ASP A 362 -53.22 1.15 10.73
CA ASP A 362 -52.10 0.33 11.20
C ASP A 362 -51.49 -0.49 10.06
N CYS A 363 -52.33 -1.10 9.20
CA CYS A 363 -51.88 -1.75 7.97
C CYS A 363 -51.14 -0.77 7.05
N ALA A 364 -51.67 0.44 6.85
CA ALA A 364 -51.08 1.45 6.00
C ALA A 364 -49.73 1.94 6.56
N ALA A 365 -49.64 2.15 7.88
CA ALA A 365 -48.41 2.53 8.56
C ALA A 365 -47.32 1.45 8.46
N ILE A 366 -47.68 0.18 8.61
CA ILE A 366 -46.76 -0.95 8.45
C ILE A 366 -46.35 -1.13 6.98
N THR A 367 -47.30 -1.01 6.06
CA THR A 367 -47.07 -1.16 4.62
C THR A 367 -46.16 -0.05 4.07
N ALA A 368 -46.27 1.18 4.58
CA ALA A 368 -45.41 2.31 4.21
C ALA A 368 -43.90 2.05 4.45
N PHE A 369 -43.57 1.13 5.36
CA PHE A 369 -42.19 0.74 5.70
C PHE A 369 -41.89 -0.75 5.41
N SER A 370 -42.80 -1.45 4.73
CA SER A 370 -42.61 -2.83 4.30
C SER A 370 -41.49 -2.93 3.24
N GLY A 371 -40.72 -4.03 3.24
CA GLY A 371 -39.67 -4.30 2.24
C GLY A 371 -38.32 -3.58 2.42
N ASP A 372 -37.90 -3.29 3.66
CA ASP A 372 -36.64 -2.59 4.00
C ASP A 372 -36.52 -1.16 3.41
N ASN A 373 -37.64 -0.48 3.12
CA ASN A 373 -37.60 0.83 2.46
C ASN A 373 -37.44 1.99 3.46
N TYR A 374 -36.20 2.34 3.77
CA TYR A 374 -35.86 3.45 4.67
C TYR A 374 -35.74 4.83 3.96
N PHE A 375 -35.84 4.90 2.63
CA PHE A 375 -35.60 6.14 1.88
C PHE A 375 -36.48 7.34 2.27
N PRO A 376 -37.79 7.16 2.56
CA PRO A 376 -38.63 8.28 3.01
C PRO A 376 -38.15 8.92 4.32
N LEU A 377 -37.44 8.16 5.17
CA LEU A 377 -36.96 8.62 6.47
C LEU A 377 -35.72 9.53 6.37
N LEU A 378 -35.04 9.55 5.22
CA LEU A 378 -33.75 10.23 5.09
C LEU A 378 -33.84 11.76 5.16
N TRP A 379 -34.96 12.35 4.73
CA TRP A 379 -35.12 13.81 4.68
C TRP A 379 -34.86 14.49 6.02
N ARG A 380 -35.33 13.90 7.13
CA ARG A 380 -35.17 14.46 8.48
C ARG A 380 -33.70 14.62 8.88
N PHE A 381 -32.84 13.71 8.41
CA PHE A 381 -31.41 13.72 8.70
C PHE A 381 -30.60 14.52 7.69
N TYR A 382 -31.16 14.74 6.49
CA TYR A 382 -30.57 15.52 5.40
C TYR A 382 -30.78 17.04 5.55
N ARG A 383 -31.95 17.47 6.06
CA ARG A 383 -32.39 18.88 6.06
C ARG A 383 -31.35 19.87 6.59
N SER A 384 -30.59 19.51 7.62
CA SER A 384 -29.56 20.37 8.21
C SER A 384 -28.30 20.49 7.36
N HIS A 385 -28.01 19.51 6.49
CA HIS A 385 -26.85 19.49 5.59
C HIS A 385 -27.10 20.25 4.29
N ARG A 386 -28.37 20.42 3.90
CA ARG A 386 -28.77 21.01 2.63
C ARG A 386 -27.95 22.26 2.23
N PRO A 387 -27.81 23.32 3.05
CA PRO A 387 -27.07 24.51 2.62
C PRO A 387 -25.59 24.25 2.30
N ALA A 388 -24.93 23.39 3.09
CA ALA A 388 -23.53 23.04 2.88
C ALA A 388 -23.34 22.20 1.61
N LEU A 389 -24.27 21.28 1.32
CA LEU A 389 -24.21 20.42 0.14
C LEU A 389 -24.40 21.21 -1.17
N PHE A 390 -25.35 22.15 -1.21
CA PHE A 390 -25.51 23.04 -2.36
C PHE A 390 -24.30 23.97 -2.55
N ARG A 391 -23.76 24.51 -1.46
CA ARG A 391 -22.50 25.31 -1.51
C ARG A 391 -21.35 24.49 -2.08
N MET A 392 -21.23 23.22 -1.70
CA MET A 392 -20.20 22.31 -2.22
C MET A 392 -20.34 22.10 -3.74
N LEU A 393 -21.56 21.87 -4.25
CA LEU A 393 -21.79 21.71 -5.69
C LEU A 393 -21.33 22.92 -6.52
N ARG A 394 -21.46 24.14 -5.96
CA ARG A 394 -21.00 25.36 -6.64
C ARG A 394 -19.48 25.51 -6.64
N LEU A 395 -18.81 24.95 -5.64
CA LEU A 395 -17.34 25.07 -5.46
C LEU A 395 -16.57 23.97 -6.19
N LEU A 396 -17.19 22.83 -6.45
CA LEU A 396 -16.56 21.67 -7.09
C LEU A 396 -17.05 21.53 -8.54
N ALA A 397 -16.13 21.60 -9.49
CA ALA A 397 -16.42 21.32 -10.89
C ALA A 397 -16.49 19.80 -11.10
N MET A 398 -17.70 19.28 -11.27
CA MET A 398 -17.97 17.84 -11.46
C MET A 398 -18.34 17.53 -12.90
N THR A 399 -17.87 16.38 -13.41
CA THR A 399 -18.16 15.91 -14.77
C THR A 399 -18.44 14.41 -14.77
N SER A 400 -19.36 13.96 -15.64
CA SER A 400 -19.52 12.52 -15.89
C SER A 400 -18.28 11.98 -16.62
N THR A 401 -17.85 10.79 -16.25
CA THR A 401 -16.76 10.07 -16.92
C THR A 401 -17.29 9.01 -17.89
N THR A 402 -18.61 8.95 -18.08
CA THR A 402 -19.29 8.00 -18.97
C THR A 402 -20.21 8.74 -19.94
N GLU A 403 -20.64 8.07 -21.01
CA GLU A 403 -21.64 8.63 -21.94
C GLU A 403 -23.01 8.85 -21.28
N ASP A 404 -23.27 8.21 -20.15
CA ASP A 404 -24.48 8.46 -19.35
C ASP A 404 -24.36 9.79 -18.60
N THR A 405 -25.17 10.77 -19.01
CA THR A 405 -25.27 12.10 -18.39
C THR A 405 -26.53 12.30 -17.54
N SER A 406 -27.32 11.25 -17.29
CA SER A 406 -28.62 11.34 -16.59
C SER A 406 -28.51 11.97 -15.19
N LEU A 407 -27.47 11.63 -14.42
CA LEU A 407 -27.24 12.25 -13.10
C LEU A 407 -26.86 13.73 -13.22
N MET A 408 -26.05 14.11 -14.21
CA MET A 408 -25.66 15.51 -14.43
C MET A 408 -26.88 16.36 -14.78
N GLN A 409 -27.76 15.86 -15.64
CA GLN A 409 -29.05 16.51 -15.94
C GLN A 409 -29.94 16.61 -14.69
N ALA A 410 -29.98 15.58 -13.85
CA ALA A 410 -30.72 15.63 -12.59
C ALA A 410 -30.14 16.64 -11.59
N LEU A 411 -28.82 16.84 -11.58
CA LEU A 411 -28.15 17.89 -10.80
C LEU A 411 -28.53 19.29 -11.29
N ASP A 412 -28.64 19.51 -12.60
CA ASP A 412 -29.10 20.79 -13.16
C ASP A 412 -30.54 21.11 -12.72
N VAL A 413 -31.44 20.12 -12.75
CA VAL A 413 -32.81 20.26 -12.24
C VAL A 413 -32.81 20.54 -10.73
N LEU A 414 -31.95 19.86 -9.97
CA LEU A 414 -31.79 20.10 -8.53
C LEU A 414 -31.32 21.53 -8.23
N MET A 415 -30.36 22.05 -8.99
CA MET A 415 -29.85 23.43 -8.87
C MET A 415 -30.92 24.47 -9.24
N LYS A 416 -31.70 24.23 -10.30
CA LYS A 416 -32.82 25.09 -10.73
C LYS A 416 -33.88 25.28 -9.63
N HIS A 417 -34.10 24.28 -8.79
CA HIS A 417 -35.12 24.30 -7.72
C HIS A 417 -34.59 24.58 -6.32
N GLU A 418 -33.33 25.02 -6.17
CA GLU A 418 -32.72 25.23 -4.86
C GLU A 418 -33.53 26.17 -3.95
N HIS A 419 -34.04 27.28 -4.50
CA HIS A 419 -34.75 28.30 -3.73
C HIS A 419 -36.27 28.15 -3.75
N ARG A 420 -36.81 27.15 -4.46
CA ARG A 420 -38.25 26.92 -4.52
C ARG A 420 -38.77 26.27 -3.22
N LYS A 421 -39.92 26.77 -2.76
CA LYS A 421 -40.62 26.27 -1.55
C LYS A 421 -41.66 25.19 -1.85
N CYS A 422 -41.89 24.84 -3.12
CA CYS A 422 -42.87 23.82 -3.49
C CYS A 422 -42.46 22.42 -3.01
N VAL A 423 -43.46 21.58 -2.70
CA VAL A 423 -43.26 20.18 -2.32
C VAL A 423 -43.10 19.31 -3.57
N LEU A 424 -43.87 19.62 -4.63
CA LEU A 424 -43.86 18.91 -5.90
C LEU A 424 -43.21 19.78 -6.99
N ILE A 425 -42.44 19.12 -7.85
CA ILE A 425 -41.80 19.70 -9.04
C ILE A 425 -42.47 19.11 -10.28
N ASP A 426 -42.65 19.97 -11.28
CA ASP A 426 -43.18 19.65 -12.60
C ASP A 426 -42.04 19.79 -13.63
N ASP A 427 -41.10 18.84 -13.61
CA ASP A 427 -39.99 18.69 -14.55
C ASP A 427 -39.84 17.21 -14.88
N THR A 428 -39.35 16.91 -16.08
CA THR A 428 -39.04 15.54 -16.52
C THR A 428 -37.59 15.19 -16.18
N VAL A 429 -37.39 14.07 -15.48
CA VAL A 429 -36.06 13.58 -15.10
C VAL A 429 -35.93 12.11 -15.48
N ASP A 430 -34.84 11.74 -16.14
CA ASP A 430 -34.47 10.35 -16.34
C ASP A 430 -33.88 9.76 -15.04
N PHE A 431 -34.52 8.74 -14.50
CA PHE A 431 -34.12 8.05 -13.26
C PHE A 431 -33.22 6.82 -13.51
N SER A 432 -32.67 6.66 -14.72
CA SER A 432 -31.72 5.59 -15.07
C SER A 432 -30.50 5.53 -14.15
N PHE A 433 -30.06 6.67 -13.60
CA PHE A 433 -28.96 6.74 -12.62
C PHE A 433 -29.28 6.08 -11.26
N THR A 434 -30.55 5.81 -10.95
CA THR A 434 -30.96 5.27 -9.65
C THR A 434 -31.69 3.93 -9.75
N ASN A 435 -32.14 3.37 -8.63
CA ASN A 435 -32.87 2.10 -8.59
C ASN A 435 -34.39 2.30 -8.54
N GLY A 436 -35.15 1.24 -8.86
CA GLY A 436 -36.61 1.30 -8.88
C GLY A 436 -37.24 1.65 -7.53
N ARG A 437 -36.56 1.40 -6.40
CA ARG A 437 -37.03 1.79 -5.06
C ARG A 437 -36.96 3.32 -4.87
N TRP A 438 -35.88 3.95 -5.30
CA TRP A 438 -35.77 5.41 -5.33
C TRP A 438 -36.81 6.04 -6.25
N LYS A 439 -36.97 5.51 -7.47
CA LYS A 439 -37.98 5.99 -8.43
C LYS A 439 -39.39 5.99 -7.80
N ARG A 440 -39.80 4.90 -7.15
CA ARG A 440 -41.09 4.80 -6.42
C ARG A 440 -41.21 5.76 -5.23
N THR A 441 -40.09 6.12 -4.60
CA THR A 441 -40.09 7.04 -3.44
C THR A 441 -40.18 8.51 -3.88
N VAL A 442 -39.63 8.82 -5.05
CA VAL A 442 -39.55 10.19 -5.57
C VAL A 442 -40.76 10.56 -6.42
N GLN A 443 -41.27 9.64 -7.23
CA GLN A 443 -42.44 9.87 -8.07
C GLN A 443 -43.73 9.69 -7.26
N VAL A 444 -44.59 10.70 -7.28
CA VAL A 444 -45.90 10.70 -6.64
C VAL A 444 -46.97 10.85 -7.72
N LYS A 445 -47.96 9.94 -7.73
CA LYS A 445 -49.13 10.06 -8.60
C LYS A 445 -50.06 11.14 -8.05
N THR A 446 -50.39 12.12 -8.88
CA THR A 446 -51.37 13.17 -8.57
C THR A 446 -52.49 13.15 -9.61
N GLU A 447 -53.60 13.84 -9.33
CA GLU A 447 -54.74 13.97 -10.26
C GLU A 447 -54.33 14.55 -11.62
N ASN A 448 -53.24 15.33 -11.66
CA ASN A 448 -52.70 15.98 -12.86
C ASN A 448 -51.48 15.24 -13.45
N GLY A 449 -51.28 13.96 -13.12
CA GLY A 449 -50.16 13.13 -13.62
C GLY A 449 -49.08 12.81 -12.59
N GLU A 450 -47.97 12.23 -13.03
CA GLU A 450 -46.82 11.90 -12.17
C GLU A 450 -45.98 13.15 -11.88
N ARG A 451 -45.78 13.47 -10.59
CA ARG A 451 -44.97 14.60 -10.14
C ARG A 451 -43.80 14.14 -9.27
N ILE A 452 -42.78 14.98 -9.17
CA ILE A 452 -41.56 14.68 -8.40
C ILE A 452 -41.66 15.32 -7.01
N ASN A 453 -41.52 14.53 -5.94
CA ASN A 453 -41.35 15.08 -4.59
C ASN A 453 -39.95 15.67 -4.43
N ARG A 454 -39.86 17.00 -4.29
CA ARG A 454 -38.59 17.74 -4.22
C ARG A 454 -37.67 17.25 -3.10
N GLN A 455 -38.22 16.96 -1.92
CA GLN A 455 -37.44 16.58 -0.75
C GLN A 455 -36.76 15.23 -0.97
N HIS A 456 -37.52 14.25 -1.46
CA HIS A 456 -36.97 12.93 -1.77
C HIS A 456 -36.07 12.96 -3.00
N PHE A 457 -36.36 13.82 -3.97
CA PHE A 457 -35.51 14.04 -5.14
C PHE A 457 -34.13 14.57 -4.75
N GLU A 458 -34.06 15.59 -3.89
CA GLU A 458 -32.78 16.14 -3.40
C GLU A 458 -31.92 15.05 -2.75
N VAL A 459 -32.49 14.28 -1.82
CA VAL A 459 -31.76 13.19 -1.17
C VAL A 459 -31.34 12.13 -2.19
N CYS A 460 -32.23 11.75 -3.12
CA CYS A 460 -31.93 10.76 -4.15
C CYS A 460 -30.72 11.17 -5.00
N VAL A 461 -30.68 12.42 -5.48
CA VAL A 461 -29.60 12.94 -6.32
C VAL A 461 -28.28 13.00 -5.54
N PHE A 462 -28.28 13.52 -4.31
CA PHE A 462 -27.05 13.52 -3.49
C PHE A 462 -26.57 12.11 -3.09
N SER A 463 -27.50 11.18 -2.87
CA SER A 463 -27.17 9.77 -2.63
C SER A 463 -26.54 9.10 -3.87
N ALA A 464 -27.10 9.36 -5.05
CA ALA A 464 -26.55 8.90 -6.32
C ALA A 464 -25.18 9.52 -6.61
N LEU A 465 -25.03 10.83 -6.39
CA LEU A 465 -23.76 11.54 -6.55
C LEU A 465 -22.67 10.99 -5.63
N ALA A 466 -22.98 10.71 -4.36
CA ALA A 466 -22.02 10.08 -3.46
C ALA A 466 -21.60 8.69 -3.94
N ALA A 467 -22.51 7.92 -4.54
CA ALA A 467 -22.18 6.63 -5.12
C ALA A 467 -21.32 6.75 -6.39
N GLU A 468 -21.66 7.65 -7.31
CA GLU A 468 -20.96 7.84 -8.58
C GLU A 468 -19.58 8.49 -8.42
N ILE A 469 -19.38 9.40 -7.45
CA ILE A 469 -18.04 9.90 -7.09
C ILE A 469 -17.19 8.75 -6.53
N LYS A 470 -17.78 7.87 -5.73
CA LYS A 470 -17.08 6.74 -5.10
C LYS A 470 -16.71 5.64 -6.11
N SER A 471 -17.53 5.40 -7.13
CA SER A 471 -17.23 4.47 -8.23
C SER A 471 -16.33 5.08 -9.32
N GLY A 472 -16.20 6.41 -9.35
CA GLY A 472 -15.46 7.12 -10.39
C GLY A 472 -16.26 7.38 -11.67
N ASP A 473 -17.59 7.17 -11.64
CA ASP A 473 -18.50 7.53 -12.74
C ASP A 473 -18.71 9.06 -12.82
N VAL A 474 -18.48 9.77 -11.71
CA VAL A 474 -18.34 11.24 -11.66
C VAL A 474 -16.95 11.60 -11.17
N ALA A 475 -16.27 12.48 -11.90
CA ALA A 475 -14.96 13.03 -11.54
C ALA A 475 -15.07 14.48 -11.06
N ILE A 476 -14.14 14.88 -10.18
CA ILE A 476 -13.98 16.24 -9.69
C ILE A 476 -12.71 16.83 -10.29
N ARG A 477 -12.85 17.89 -11.10
CA ARG A 477 -11.72 18.54 -11.75
C ARG A 477 -10.80 19.21 -10.73
N GLY A 478 -9.49 19.05 -10.92
CA GLY A 478 -8.47 19.63 -10.02
C GLY A 478 -8.36 18.93 -8.67
N SER A 479 -8.93 17.74 -8.55
CA SER A 479 -8.70 16.78 -7.46
C SER A 479 -7.65 15.74 -7.90
N GLU A 480 -7.21 14.84 -7.02
CA GLU A 480 -6.24 13.77 -7.39
C GLU A 480 -6.90 12.40 -7.28
N SER A 481 -7.47 12.09 -6.12
CA SER A 481 -8.12 10.80 -5.84
C SER A 481 -9.45 10.64 -6.60
N TYR A 482 -10.17 11.74 -6.78
CA TYR A 482 -11.48 11.78 -7.45
C TYR A 482 -11.43 12.40 -8.85
N ALA A 483 -10.25 12.55 -9.44
CA ALA A 483 -10.10 12.91 -10.85
C ALA A 483 -10.51 11.75 -11.77
N ASP A 484 -10.66 12.03 -13.06
CA ASP A 484 -10.86 10.98 -14.05
C ASP A 484 -9.59 10.13 -14.11
N TYR A 485 -9.71 8.86 -13.69
CA TYR A 485 -8.57 7.94 -13.66
C TYR A 485 -8.17 7.48 -15.06
N ARG A 486 -9.05 7.59 -16.05
CA ARG A 486 -8.76 7.15 -17.43
C ARG A 486 -7.71 8.05 -18.08
N GLU A 487 -7.67 9.32 -17.70
CA GLU A 487 -6.61 10.26 -18.08
C GLU A 487 -5.25 9.88 -17.48
N GLN A 488 -5.24 9.06 -16.42
CA GLN A 488 -4.03 8.58 -15.76
C GLN A 488 -3.55 7.23 -16.34
N LEU A 489 -4.37 6.53 -17.13
CA LEU A 489 -3.98 5.28 -17.80
C LEU A 489 -3.11 5.55 -19.02
N LEU A 490 -2.20 4.63 -19.33
CA LEU A 490 -1.45 4.63 -20.59
C LEU A 490 -2.39 4.67 -21.79
N GLY A 491 -2.00 5.35 -22.87
CA GLY A 491 -2.72 5.26 -24.14
C GLY A 491 -2.64 3.84 -24.71
N TRP A 492 -3.61 3.42 -25.53
CA TRP A 492 -3.51 2.09 -26.16
C TRP A 492 -2.26 1.97 -27.06
N GLU A 493 -1.88 3.05 -27.73
CA GLU A 493 -0.65 3.13 -28.54
C GLU A 493 0.63 2.88 -27.71
N GLU A 494 0.65 3.27 -26.43
CA GLU A 494 1.75 2.98 -25.50
C GLU A 494 1.71 1.53 -24.99
N CYS A 495 0.51 0.95 -24.86
CA CYS A 495 0.31 -0.41 -24.36
C CYS A 495 0.59 -1.48 -25.40
N GLU A 496 0.15 -1.29 -26.65
CA GLU A 496 0.24 -2.26 -27.74
C GLU A 496 1.63 -2.93 -27.89
N PRO A 497 2.76 -2.21 -27.90
CA PRO A 497 4.07 -2.84 -27.99
C PRO A 497 4.44 -3.69 -26.76
N LEU A 498 3.85 -3.43 -25.60
CA LEU A 498 4.13 -4.16 -24.35
C LEU A 498 3.29 -5.44 -24.21
N VAL A 499 2.17 -5.57 -24.93
CA VAL A 499 1.22 -6.69 -24.78
C VAL A 499 1.87 -8.03 -25.12
N GLY A 500 2.67 -8.10 -26.19
CA GLY A 500 3.30 -9.35 -26.62
C GLY A 500 4.20 -9.95 -25.54
N ASP A 501 5.15 -9.15 -25.06
CA ASP A 501 6.09 -9.54 -24.00
C ASP A 501 5.36 -9.85 -22.68
N TYR A 502 4.34 -9.06 -22.35
CA TYR A 502 3.53 -9.26 -21.16
C TYR A 502 2.78 -10.59 -21.15
N CYS A 503 2.09 -10.89 -22.26
CA CYS A 503 1.37 -12.14 -22.44
C CYS A 503 2.33 -13.34 -22.40
N LEU A 504 3.50 -13.23 -23.03
CA LEU A 504 4.52 -14.27 -23.00
C LEU A 504 5.05 -14.52 -21.58
N GLN A 505 5.31 -13.46 -20.81
CA GLN A 505 5.80 -13.55 -19.43
C GLN A 505 4.83 -14.33 -18.52
N LEU A 506 3.52 -14.13 -18.70
CA LEU A 506 2.48 -14.76 -17.86
C LEU A 506 1.88 -16.02 -18.47
N GLY A 507 2.30 -16.43 -19.67
CA GLY A 507 1.72 -17.56 -20.39
C GLY A 507 0.29 -17.30 -20.89
N PHE A 508 -0.10 -16.04 -21.06
CA PHE A 508 -1.39 -15.66 -21.64
C PHE A 508 -1.34 -15.68 -23.16
N ALA A 509 -2.49 -15.95 -23.78
CA ALA A 509 -2.64 -15.70 -25.21
C ALA A 509 -2.58 -14.19 -25.50
N ASN A 510 -2.01 -13.83 -26.64
CA ASN A 510 -1.82 -12.45 -27.08
C ASN A 510 -3.05 -11.85 -27.81
N ASN A 511 -4.17 -12.57 -27.84
CA ASN A 511 -5.43 -12.13 -28.43
C ASN A 511 -6.62 -12.55 -27.56
N ALA A 512 -7.70 -11.77 -27.64
CA ALA A 512 -8.86 -11.91 -26.76
C ALA A 512 -9.55 -13.27 -26.87
N GLN A 513 -9.77 -13.75 -28.09
CA GLN A 513 -10.47 -15.01 -28.34
C GLN A 513 -9.70 -16.21 -27.77
N ALA A 514 -8.40 -16.32 -28.08
CA ALA A 514 -7.56 -17.40 -27.56
C ALA A 514 -7.40 -17.33 -26.03
N PHE A 515 -7.37 -16.12 -25.44
CA PHE A 515 -7.32 -15.95 -23.99
C PHE A 515 -8.57 -16.52 -23.30
N VAL A 516 -9.75 -16.20 -23.84
CA VAL A 516 -11.03 -16.72 -23.35
C VAL A 516 -11.16 -18.22 -23.56
N THR A 517 -10.76 -18.73 -24.72
CA THR A 517 -10.77 -20.18 -25.01
C THR A 517 -9.91 -20.95 -24.01
N ASN A 518 -8.67 -20.49 -23.77
CA ASN A 518 -7.77 -21.12 -22.81
C ASN A 518 -8.36 -21.12 -21.38
N LEU A 519 -8.87 -19.98 -20.91
CA LEU A 519 -9.50 -19.89 -19.59
C LEU A 519 -10.70 -20.84 -19.44
N ARG A 520 -11.51 -20.97 -20.49
CA ARG A 520 -12.66 -21.86 -20.51
C ARG A 520 -12.23 -23.33 -20.43
N GLU A 521 -11.20 -23.71 -21.17
CA GLU A 521 -10.62 -25.06 -21.16
C GLU A 521 -10.04 -25.40 -19.78
N VAL A 522 -9.24 -24.51 -19.19
CA VAL A 522 -8.64 -24.70 -17.85
C VAL A 522 -9.72 -24.89 -16.79
N LEU A 523 -10.78 -24.07 -16.79
CA LEU A 523 -11.89 -24.23 -15.85
C LEU A 523 -12.65 -25.55 -16.05
N ALA A 524 -12.92 -25.92 -17.31
CA ALA A 524 -13.62 -27.15 -17.63
C ALA A 524 -12.81 -28.39 -17.20
N GLN A 525 -11.52 -28.42 -17.54
CA GLN A 525 -10.61 -29.50 -17.17
C GLN A 525 -10.51 -29.63 -15.65
N LYS A 526 -10.27 -28.53 -14.93
CA LYS A 526 -10.11 -28.57 -13.47
C LYS A 526 -11.37 -29.05 -12.76
N ALA A 527 -12.54 -28.58 -13.19
CA ALA A 527 -13.81 -29.03 -12.62
C ALA A 527 -14.05 -30.53 -12.88
N ALA A 528 -13.71 -31.03 -14.07
CA ALA A 528 -13.81 -32.45 -14.40
C ALA A 528 -12.83 -33.32 -13.58
N GLU A 529 -11.60 -32.84 -13.36
CA GLU A 529 -10.60 -33.51 -12.52
C GLU A 529 -11.07 -33.63 -11.06
N VAL A 530 -11.61 -32.55 -10.49
CA VAL A 530 -12.14 -32.56 -9.11
C VAL A 530 -13.38 -33.45 -8.98
N ASP A 531 -14.27 -33.45 -9.98
CA ASP A 531 -15.44 -34.33 -10.01
C ASP A 531 -15.04 -35.81 -10.06
N ALA A 532 -14.09 -36.17 -10.93
CA ALA A 532 -13.57 -37.52 -11.07
C ALA A 532 -12.77 -37.99 -9.84
N GLY A 533 -12.03 -37.08 -9.19
CA GLY A 533 -11.25 -37.35 -7.99
C GLY A 533 -12.07 -37.41 -6.70
N PHE A 534 -13.32 -36.91 -6.71
CA PHE A 534 -14.19 -36.85 -5.54
C PHE A 534 -14.35 -38.19 -4.79
N PRO A 535 -14.59 -39.35 -5.43
CA PRO A 535 -14.80 -40.62 -4.73
C PRO A 535 -13.61 -41.08 -3.88
N ASN A 536 -12.40 -40.70 -4.27
CA ASN A 536 -11.15 -41.07 -3.58
C ASN A 536 -10.68 -39.98 -2.60
N ASN A 537 -11.37 -38.83 -2.54
CA ASN A 537 -10.96 -37.71 -1.72
C ASN A 537 -11.30 -37.96 -0.25
N LYS A 538 -10.29 -38.18 0.59
CA LYS A 538 -10.48 -38.39 2.04
C LYS A 538 -10.86 -37.11 2.78
N ALA A 539 -10.59 -35.95 2.17
CA ALA A 539 -10.67 -34.64 2.80
C ALA A 539 -11.98 -33.90 2.53
N LEU A 540 -12.70 -34.25 1.46
CA LEU A 540 -14.01 -33.71 1.08
C LEU A 540 -15.08 -34.82 1.15
N GLY A 541 -16.11 -34.64 1.97
CA GLY A 541 -17.28 -35.53 2.07
C GLY A 541 -18.58 -34.79 1.76
N LEU A 542 -19.72 -35.49 1.68
CA LEU A 542 -21.07 -34.92 1.60
C LEU A 542 -21.89 -35.33 2.84
N THR A 543 -22.68 -34.42 3.41
CA THR A 543 -23.68 -34.75 4.43
C THR A 543 -24.83 -35.56 3.85
N GLU A 544 -25.65 -36.15 4.72
CA GLU A 544 -26.94 -36.77 4.36
C GLU A 544 -27.89 -35.81 3.62
N SER A 545 -27.74 -34.50 3.82
CA SER A 545 -28.46 -33.43 3.10
C SER A 545 -27.80 -32.98 1.79
N GLY A 546 -26.70 -33.61 1.36
CA GLY A 546 -25.97 -33.28 0.14
C GLY A 546 -25.06 -32.05 0.22
N LEU A 547 -24.78 -31.54 1.42
CA LEU A 547 -23.87 -30.40 1.62
C LEU A 547 -22.43 -30.92 1.79
N PRO A 548 -21.43 -30.40 1.07
CA PRO A 548 -20.09 -30.92 1.21
C PRO A 548 -19.45 -30.50 2.55
N ILE A 549 -18.54 -31.30 3.12
CA ILE A 549 -17.83 -31.04 4.38
C ILE A 549 -16.34 -31.26 4.15
N LEU A 550 -15.52 -30.35 4.67
CA LEU A 550 -14.07 -30.51 4.72
C LEU A 550 -13.65 -31.07 6.08
N LYS A 551 -12.91 -32.18 6.09
CA LYS A 551 -12.31 -32.72 7.33
C LYS A 551 -11.15 -31.83 7.78
N ARG A 552 -11.00 -31.68 9.10
CA ARG A 552 -9.87 -30.96 9.72
C ARG A 552 -8.64 -31.88 9.76
N SER A 553 -7.46 -31.32 9.57
CA SER A 553 -6.19 -32.02 9.82
C SER A 553 -5.97 -32.19 11.33
N GLU A 554 -5.30 -33.29 11.70
CA GLU A 554 -4.93 -33.54 13.10
C GLU A 554 -3.72 -32.67 13.49
N PRO A 555 -3.67 -32.10 14.71
CA PRO A 555 -2.52 -31.32 15.17
C PRO A 555 -1.26 -32.20 15.28
N HIS A 556 -0.15 -31.79 14.68
CA HIS A 556 1.15 -32.43 14.92
C HIS A 556 1.72 -31.99 16.28
N GLU A 557 1.93 -32.92 17.22
CA GLU A 557 2.64 -32.63 18.46
C GLU A 557 4.15 -32.43 18.22
N SER A 558 4.72 -31.37 18.78
CA SER A 558 6.16 -31.09 18.71
C SER A 558 6.97 -32.20 19.39
N LYS A 559 7.97 -32.75 18.69
CA LYS A 559 8.88 -33.82 19.16
C LYS A 559 9.65 -33.37 20.41
N ALA A 560 10.03 -34.31 21.28
CA ALA A 560 10.82 -34.01 22.47
C ALA A 560 12.21 -33.43 22.14
N SER A 561 12.82 -33.86 21.02
CA SER A 561 14.09 -33.34 20.50
C SER A 561 14.03 -31.85 20.17
N ALA A 562 12.96 -31.41 19.49
CA ALA A 562 12.74 -30.01 19.14
C ALA A 562 12.65 -29.12 20.38
N ARG A 563 11.91 -29.55 21.41
CA ARG A 563 11.80 -28.81 22.68
C ARG A 563 13.14 -28.72 23.42
N ALA A 564 13.95 -29.78 23.39
CA ALA A 564 15.28 -29.79 24.00
C ALA A 564 16.24 -28.82 23.28
N LEU A 565 16.20 -28.80 21.93
CA LEU A 565 16.98 -27.86 21.13
C LEU A 565 16.60 -26.41 21.42
N GLU A 566 15.29 -26.11 21.44
CA GLU A 566 14.79 -24.76 21.77
C GLU A 566 15.25 -24.32 23.16
N ALA A 567 15.15 -25.18 24.18
CA ALA A 567 15.60 -24.86 25.53
C ALA A 567 17.12 -24.61 25.60
N ALA A 568 17.93 -25.44 24.94
CA ALA A 568 19.39 -25.28 24.89
C ALA A 568 19.81 -23.98 24.18
N LEU A 569 19.05 -23.59 23.15
CA LEU A 569 19.24 -22.34 22.43
C LEU A 569 18.91 -21.15 23.33
N LEU A 570 17.72 -21.13 23.96
CA LEU A 570 17.27 -20.03 24.80
C LEU A 570 18.20 -19.75 25.99
N GLN A 571 18.82 -20.80 26.56
CA GLN A 571 19.80 -20.67 27.64
C GLN A 571 21.10 -19.96 27.25
N ARG A 572 21.44 -19.96 25.95
CA ARG A 572 22.69 -19.37 25.41
C ARG A 572 22.47 -18.03 24.71
N MET A 573 21.23 -17.53 24.63
CA MET A 573 20.97 -16.21 24.04
C MET A 573 21.39 -15.10 25.00
N ASP A 574 22.24 -14.20 24.53
CA ASP A 574 22.69 -13.05 25.32
C ASP A 574 21.55 -12.05 25.56
N GLU A 575 21.51 -11.48 26.76
CA GLU A 575 20.56 -10.40 27.05
C GLU A 575 20.97 -9.07 26.38
N ARG A 576 20.07 -8.44 25.62
CA ARG A 576 20.35 -7.18 24.89
C ARG A 576 19.20 -6.18 25.00
N ASN A 577 19.50 -4.87 25.00
CA ASN A 577 18.46 -3.86 24.83
C ASN A 577 18.11 -3.69 23.35
N VAL A 578 16.89 -3.22 23.07
CA VAL A 578 16.46 -2.93 21.68
C VAL A 578 17.39 -1.91 20.99
N ILE A 579 17.98 -0.95 21.70
CA ILE A 579 18.94 -0.01 21.12
C ILE A 579 20.25 -0.71 20.70
N ASP A 580 20.74 -1.66 21.51
CA ASP A 580 21.94 -2.43 21.18
C ASP A 580 21.71 -3.24 19.90
N VAL A 581 20.53 -3.84 19.77
CA VAL A 581 20.10 -4.52 18.55
C VAL A 581 20.10 -3.57 17.35
N LEU A 582 19.51 -2.38 17.48
CA LEU A 582 19.49 -1.40 16.39
C LEU A 582 20.89 -0.91 16.00
N CYS A 583 21.81 -0.79 16.96
CA CYS A 583 23.22 -0.48 16.72
C CYS A 583 23.91 -1.60 15.92
N ASN A 584 23.77 -2.85 16.35
CA ASN A 584 24.35 -4.00 15.66
C ASN A 584 23.85 -4.11 14.23
N VAL A 585 22.53 -4.02 14.05
CA VAL A 585 21.89 -4.09 12.74
C VAL A 585 22.26 -2.89 11.87
N ALA A 586 22.40 -1.69 12.44
CA ALA A 586 22.92 -0.53 11.72
C ALA A 586 24.37 -0.74 11.27
N HIS A 587 25.21 -1.37 12.09
CA HIS A 587 26.59 -1.68 11.74
C HIS A 587 26.67 -2.68 10.58
N TRP A 588 25.91 -3.78 10.63
CA TRP A 588 25.95 -4.82 9.60
C TRP A 588 25.32 -4.38 8.27
N THR A 589 24.19 -3.67 8.33
CA THR A 589 23.37 -3.38 7.12
C THR A 589 23.51 -1.95 6.61
N GLY A 590 23.96 -1.01 7.45
CA GLY A 590 24.03 0.42 7.15
C GLY A 590 22.67 1.08 6.91
N TRP A 591 21.54 0.53 7.40
CA TRP A 591 20.18 1.02 7.09
C TRP A 591 19.95 2.51 7.42
N ASN A 592 20.62 3.02 8.45
CA ASN A 592 20.49 4.41 8.93
C ASN A 592 21.00 5.44 7.91
N ARG A 593 21.76 4.99 6.89
CA ARG A 593 22.22 5.86 5.80
C ARG A 593 21.10 6.50 5.01
N HIS A 594 19.90 5.93 4.96
CA HIS A 594 18.78 6.48 4.17
C HIS A 594 18.18 7.75 4.77
N PHE A 595 18.37 7.99 6.07
CA PHE A 595 17.78 9.14 6.77
C PHE A 595 18.56 10.42 6.49
N GLY A 596 17.88 11.51 6.16
CA GLY A 596 18.48 12.80 5.87
C GLY A 596 17.46 13.78 5.30
N PRO A 597 17.81 15.05 5.09
CA PRO A 597 16.88 16.07 4.60
C PRO A 597 16.12 15.65 3.32
N LEU A 598 14.86 16.08 3.17
CA LEU A 598 14.07 15.86 1.94
C LEU A 598 14.77 16.41 0.70
N SER A 599 15.49 17.52 0.85
CA SER A 599 16.30 18.10 -0.22
C SER A 599 17.53 17.26 -0.60
N GLY A 600 17.76 16.08 -0.02
CA GLY A 600 18.94 15.24 -0.32
C GLY A 600 20.29 15.87 0.02
N SER A 601 20.28 16.97 0.78
CA SER A 601 21.48 17.67 1.24
C SER A 601 22.09 16.99 2.47
N ASP A 602 23.27 17.45 2.93
CA ASP A 602 23.85 16.88 4.15
C ASP A 602 22.94 17.13 5.36
N PRO A 603 22.93 16.21 6.33
CA PRO A 603 22.10 16.33 7.53
C PRO A 603 22.33 17.60 8.34
N LYS A 604 23.52 18.21 8.29
CA LYS A 604 23.91 19.39 9.11
C LYS A 604 23.55 19.21 10.60
N ILE A 605 23.69 17.97 11.11
CA ILE A 605 23.51 17.60 12.51
C ILE A 605 24.74 16.81 12.95
N GLU A 606 25.15 16.96 14.21
CA GLU A 606 26.23 16.17 14.80
C GLU A 606 25.77 14.72 15.02
N ASN A 607 26.68 13.76 14.92
CA ASN A 607 26.45 12.32 15.10
C ASN A 607 25.14 11.81 14.46
N PRO A 608 24.93 12.00 13.15
CA PRO A 608 23.66 11.67 12.49
C PRO A 608 23.27 10.20 12.67
N GLY A 609 24.22 9.27 12.57
CA GLY A 609 23.96 7.84 12.70
C GLY A 609 23.35 7.46 14.05
N GLU A 610 23.93 7.96 15.14
CA GLU A 610 23.44 7.77 16.50
C GLU A 610 22.02 8.36 16.65
N ARG A 611 21.82 9.60 16.20
CA ARG A 611 20.51 10.27 16.31
C ARG A 611 19.42 9.57 15.51
N TYR A 612 19.76 8.94 14.39
CA TYR A 612 18.83 8.14 13.59
C TYR A 612 18.42 6.85 14.28
N ILE A 613 19.35 6.15 14.92
CA ILE A 613 19.06 4.97 15.74
C ILE A 613 18.12 5.33 16.89
N LEU A 614 18.43 6.41 17.63
CA LEU A 614 17.59 6.87 18.74
C LEU A 614 16.19 7.30 18.27
N THR A 615 16.08 7.91 17.10
CA THR A 615 14.78 8.27 16.51
C THR A 615 13.99 7.04 16.11
N ALA A 616 14.63 6.04 15.48
CA ALA A 616 13.98 4.78 15.12
C ALA A 616 13.48 4.03 16.36
N PHE A 617 14.28 3.97 17.43
CA PHE A 617 13.85 3.44 18.72
C PHE A 617 12.66 4.21 19.32
N THR A 618 12.75 5.55 19.34
CA THR A 618 11.72 6.42 19.93
C THR A 618 10.35 6.20 19.31
N TYR A 619 10.29 6.20 17.97
CA TYR A 619 9.02 6.09 17.24
C TYR A 619 8.60 4.63 17.02
N GLY A 620 9.55 3.71 16.80
CA GLY A 620 9.26 2.30 16.55
C GLY A 620 8.78 1.54 17.79
N CYS A 621 9.16 2.01 18.98
CA CYS A 621 8.66 1.50 20.26
C CYS A 621 7.49 2.33 20.84
N ASN A 622 6.98 3.32 20.09
CA ASN A 622 5.89 4.23 20.50
C ASN A 622 6.12 5.03 21.80
N LEU A 623 7.37 5.30 22.18
CA LEU A 623 7.66 6.06 23.41
C LEU A 623 7.27 7.54 23.28
N GLY A 624 7.39 8.07 22.06
CA GLY A 624 7.26 9.49 21.78
C GLY A 624 8.47 10.31 22.26
N PRO A 625 8.75 11.47 21.64
CA PRO A 625 9.98 12.23 21.90
C PRO A 625 10.18 12.66 23.35
N ALA A 626 9.09 12.99 24.06
CA ALA A 626 9.13 13.52 25.42
C ALA A 626 9.52 12.47 26.46
N GLN A 627 8.98 11.25 26.35
CA GLN A 627 9.34 10.16 27.27
C GLN A 627 10.70 9.56 26.87
N ALA A 628 10.94 9.33 25.58
CA ALA A 628 12.22 8.78 25.12
C ALA A 628 13.41 9.62 25.60
N SER A 629 13.36 10.95 25.50
CA SER A 629 14.48 11.81 25.95
C SER A 629 14.79 11.66 27.44
N ARG A 630 13.79 11.35 28.28
CA ARG A 630 13.98 11.18 29.73
C ARG A 630 14.77 9.90 30.04
N HIS A 631 14.62 8.86 29.22
CA HIS A 631 15.35 7.60 29.36
C HIS A 631 16.73 7.58 28.66
N LEU A 632 17.06 8.64 27.90
CA LEU A 632 18.31 8.77 27.13
C LEU A 632 19.35 9.67 27.81
N ARG A 633 19.21 9.90 29.13
CA ARG A 633 20.17 10.61 30.00
C ARG A 633 20.66 11.96 29.46
N GLY A 634 19.81 12.70 28.76
CA GLY A 634 20.13 14.03 28.23
C GLY A 634 20.93 14.05 26.93
N THR A 635 21.25 12.90 26.34
CA THR A 635 21.96 12.78 25.04
C THR A 635 21.19 13.46 23.90
N VAL A 636 19.86 13.41 23.97
CA VAL A 636 18.95 14.02 22.99
C VAL A 636 17.78 14.72 23.67
N THR A 637 17.27 15.77 23.03
CA THR A 637 16.07 16.49 23.49
C THR A 637 14.82 16.04 22.70
N PRO A 638 13.59 16.24 23.23
CA PRO A 638 12.37 15.96 22.49
C PRO A 638 12.30 16.70 21.15
N HIS A 639 12.79 17.94 21.12
CA HIS A 639 12.84 18.75 19.90
C HIS A 639 13.75 18.11 18.84
N MET A 640 14.91 17.58 19.24
CA MET A 640 15.83 16.92 18.29
C MET A 640 15.22 15.67 17.65
N LEU A 641 14.57 14.81 18.44
CA LEU A 641 13.91 13.60 17.94
C LEU A 641 12.74 13.94 16.99
N SER A 642 11.92 14.91 17.38
CA SER A 642 10.82 15.41 16.53
C SER A 642 11.32 16.05 15.24
N PHE A 643 12.42 16.82 15.32
CA PHE A 643 13.06 17.44 14.17
C PHE A 643 13.52 16.40 13.15
N ILE A 644 14.18 15.34 13.61
CA ILE A 644 14.67 14.27 12.74
C ILE A 644 13.51 13.53 12.10
N ASN A 645 12.48 13.17 12.87
CA ASN A 645 11.30 12.51 12.30
C ASN A 645 10.60 13.38 11.24
N ARG A 646 10.47 14.70 11.46
CA ARG A 646 9.83 15.62 10.52
C ARG A 646 10.64 15.87 9.24
N ARG A 647 11.97 15.96 9.34
CA ARG A 647 12.83 16.46 8.25
C ARG A 647 13.72 15.40 7.62
N HIS A 648 14.10 14.39 8.38
CA HIS A 648 15.11 13.40 7.98
C HIS A 648 14.50 12.04 7.65
N ALA A 649 13.29 11.75 8.12
CA ALA A 649 12.57 10.52 7.84
C ALA A 649 11.28 10.78 7.06
N ASN A 650 10.97 9.87 6.14
CA ASN A 650 9.69 9.76 5.47
C ASN A 650 9.43 8.28 5.17
N THR A 651 8.23 7.96 4.70
CA THR A 651 7.80 6.57 4.45
C THR A 651 8.71 5.86 3.45
N HIS A 652 9.14 6.54 2.38
CA HIS A 652 10.07 5.99 1.39
C HIS A 652 11.45 5.64 1.99
N LYS A 653 12.01 6.53 2.82
CA LYS A 653 13.31 6.29 3.49
C LYS A 653 13.24 5.16 4.51
N LEU A 654 12.12 5.03 5.22
CA LEU A 654 11.89 3.91 6.12
C LEU A 654 11.80 2.59 5.35
N ASN A 655 11.05 2.54 4.25
CA ASN A 655 11.00 1.36 3.38
C ASN A 655 12.38 0.99 2.84
N ALA A 656 13.20 1.96 2.42
CA ALA A 656 14.56 1.70 1.96
C ALA A 656 15.48 1.15 3.07
N ALA A 657 15.34 1.66 4.30
CA ALA A 657 16.05 1.13 5.47
C ALA A 657 15.61 -0.30 5.82
N ILE A 658 14.30 -0.57 5.81
CA ILE A 658 13.73 -1.90 6.04
C ILE A 658 14.22 -2.89 4.98
N LYS A 659 14.25 -2.48 3.70
CA LYS A 659 14.78 -3.29 2.59
C LYS A 659 16.20 -3.77 2.85
N ASP A 660 17.09 -2.91 3.33
CA ASP A 660 18.47 -3.32 3.60
C ASP A 660 18.56 -4.41 4.66
N ILE A 661 17.73 -4.31 5.70
CA ILE A 661 17.65 -5.32 6.77
C ILE A 661 17.13 -6.64 6.21
N ILE A 662 16.04 -6.61 5.43
CA ILE A 662 15.46 -7.80 4.78
C ILE A 662 16.46 -8.47 3.83
N ASN A 663 17.18 -7.70 3.03
CA ASN A 663 18.13 -8.25 2.07
C ASN A 663 19.31 -8.94 2.77
N HIS A 664 19.82 -8.38 3.87
CA HIS A 664 20.85 -9.07 4.67
C HIS A 664 20.29 -10.31 5.38
N TYR A 665 19.08 -10.22 5.92
CA TYR A 665 18.36 -11.36 6.49
C TYR A 665 18.23 -12.51 5.48
N HIS A 666 17.91 -12.21 4.23
CA HIS A 666 17.74 -13.22 3.16
C HIS A 666 19.03 -14.00 2.85
N THR A 667 20.21 -13.48 3.20
CA THR A 667 21.49 -14.18 2.98
C THR A 667 21.67 -15.39 3.89
N PHE A 668 20.97 -15.45 5.03
CA PHE A 668 21.09 -16.55 5.99
C PHE A 668 20.45 -17.84 5.47
N GLU A 669 21.02 -18.98 5.88
CA GLU A 669 20.47 -20.30 5.55
C GLU A 669 19.31 -20.69 6.47
N LEU A 670 19.32 -20.23 7.73
CA LEU A 670 18.28 -20.53 8.71
C LEU A 670 16.86 -20.17 8.25
N PRO A 671 16.60 -18.96 7.71
CA PRO A 671 15.28 -18.61 7.19
C PRO A 671 14.75 -19.55 6.09
N LYS A 672 15.64 -20.16 5.30
CA LYS A 672 15.29 -21.06 4.20
C LYS A 672 14.74 -22.41 4.69
N LEU A 673 14.89 -22.71 5.98
CA LEU A 673 14.25 -23.88 6.61
C LEU A 673 12.80 -23.61 7.00
N TRP A 674 12.42 -22.35 7.20
CA TRP A 674 11.07 -21.96 7.61
C TRP A 674 10.11 -21.72 6.44
N GLY A 675 10.65 -21.32 5.29
CA GLY A 675 9.87 -20.95 4.11
C GLY A 675 10.73 -20.81 2.87
N THR A 676 10.06 -20.71 1.73
CA THR A 676 10.67 -20.59 0.40
C THR A 676 10.93 -19.13 0.00
N GLY A 677 10.32 -18.16 0.69
CA GLY A 677 10.28 -16.76 0.28
C GLY A 677 9.31 -16.46 -0.86
N LYS A 678 8.54 -17.45 -1.32
CA LYS A 678 7.58 -17.30 -2.43
C LYS A 678 6.16 -16.96 -1.99
N SER A 679 5.84 -17.11 -0.71
CA SER A 679 4.53 -16.77 -0.17
C SER A 679 4.61 -15.73 0.94
N VAL A 680 3.57 -14.91 1.00
CA VAL A 680 3.31 -13.98 2.10
C VAL A 680 1.91 -14.20 2.63
N ALA A 681 1.71 -13.89 3.89
CA ALA A 681 0.40 -13.74 4.46
C ALA A 681 0.13 -12.27 4.82
N ALA A 682 -1.07 -11.84 4.47
CA ALA A 682 -1.56 -10.48 4.60
C ALA A 682 -2.61 -10.40 5.70
N ASP A 683 -2.40 -9.51 6.66
CA ASP A 683 -3.32 -9.29 7.78
C ASP A 683 -3.30 -7.85 8.28
N GLY A 684 -4.40 -7.44 8.89
CA GLY A 684 -4.62 -6.13 9.47
C GLY A 684 -4.83 -6.19 10.98
N THR A 685 -3.99 -5.50 11.75
CA THR A 685 -4.16 -5.34 13.20
C THR A 685 -4.74 -3.96 13.53
N LYS A 686 -5.81 -3.91 14.31
CA LYS A 686 -6.38 -2.62 14.77
C LYS A 686 -5.44 -1.95 15.78
N LEU A 687 -5.15 -0.67 15.53
CA LEU A 687 -4.48 0.25 16.45
C LEU A 687 -5.46 1.35 16.89
N GLU A 688 -5.31 1.81 18.12
CA GLU A 688 -6.07 2.97 18.62
C GLU A 688 -5.45 4.27 18.10
N ILE A 689 -6.31 5.20 17.67
CA ILE A 689 -5.88 6.51 17.16
C ILE A 689 -6.72 7.62 17.79
N TYR A 690 -6.20 8.84 17.77
CA TYR A 690 -7.00 10.01 18.14
C TYR A 690 -8.19 10.21 17.19
N VAL A 691 -9.37 10.50 17.76
CA VAL A 691 -10.67 10.41 17.06
C VAL A 691 -11.02 11.68 16.25
N GLN A 692 -10.27 12.77 16.42
CA GLN A 692 -10.55 14.08 15.81
C GLN A 692 -9.93 14.26 14.40
N ASN A 693 -10.04 13.26 13.53
CA ASN A 693 -9.54 13.33 12.15
C ASN A 693 -10.49 12.67 11.15
N LEU A 694 -10.32 12.96 9.86
CA LEU A 694 -11.17 12.42 8.80
C LEU A 694 -11.01 10.90 8.61
N LEU A 695 -9.90 10.30 9.04
CA LEU A 695 -9.58 8.87 8.90
C LEU A 695 -10.15 8.00 10.02
N ALA A 696 -10.46 8.58 11.17
CA ALA A 696 -10.96 7.86 12.33
C ALA A 696 -12.37 7.34 12.07
N GLU A 697 -12.46 6.03 11.93
CA GLU A 697 -13.72 5.32 11.75
C GLU A 697 -13.90 4.26 12.83
N TYR A 698 -15.17 3.94 13.10
CA TYR A 698 -15.52 2.90 14.05
C TYR A 698 -15.43 1.53 13.38
N HIS A 699 -14.57 0.66 13.88
CA HIS A 699 -14.47 -0.70 13.39
C HIS A 699 -15.53 -1.60 14.02
N ILE A 700 -16.42 -2.17 13.19
CA ILE A 700 -17.52 -3.03 13.67
C ILE A 700 -16.99 -4.34 14.27
N ARG A 701 -16.02 -5.00 13.62
CA ARG A 701 -15.44 -6.29 14.08
C ARG A 701 -14.68 -6.19 15.41
N TYR A 702 -14.03 -5.04 15.67
CA TYR A 702 -13.09 -4.87 16.78
C TYR A 702 -13.60 -3.86 17.83
N GLY A 703 -14.85 -3.40 17.72
CA GLY A 703 -15.52 -2.54 18.71
C GLY A 703 -14.74 -1.30 19.14
N GLY A 704 -14.60 -0.28 18.29
CA GLY A 704 -14.02 1.03 18.69
C GLY A 704 -13.45 1.83 17.53
N TYR A 705 -13.05 3.07 17.79
CA TYR A 705 -12.36 3.93 16.81
C TYR A 705 -10.88 3.58 16.70
N GLY A 706 -10.32 3.59 15.50
CA GLY A 706 -8.93 3.18 15.28
C GLY A 706 -8.48 3.31 13.83
N GLY A 707 -7.26 2.84 13.59
CA GLY A 707 -6.72 2.52 12.26
C GLY A 707 -6.32 1.04 12.20
N ILE A 708 -5.98 0.55 11.03
CA ILE A 708 -5.52 -0.82 10.79
C ILE A 708 -4.06 -0.72 10.34
N ALA A 709 -3.16 -1.33 11.10
CA ALA A 709 -1.80 -1.60 10.64
C ALA A 709 -1.81 -2.89 9.85
N TYR A 710 -1.65 -2.75 8.53
CA TYR A 710 -1.70 -3.84 7.58
C TYR A 710 -0.28 -4.26 7.20
N HIS A 711 -0.02 -5.56 7.18
CA HIS A 711 1.32 -6.11 6.94
C HIS A 711 1.28 -7.26 5.93
N HIS A 712 2.39 -7.44 5.21
CA HIS A 712 2.73 -8.69 4.52
C HIS A 712 3.90 -9.37 5.22
N ILE A 713 3.65 -10.54 5.78
CA ILE A 713 4.68 -11.34 6.45
C ILE A 713 5.04 -12.51 5.55
N ALA A 714 6.33 -12.63 5.21
CA ALA A 714 6.84 -13.75 4.43
C ALA A 714 6.67 -15.08 5.19
N ASP A 715 6.60 -16.19 4.45
CA ASP A 715 6.74 -17.53 5.03
C ASP A 715 8.07 -17.72 5.78
N THR A 716 9.07 -16.89 5.50
CA THR A 716 10.32 -16.79 6.27
C THR A 716 10.24 -15.83 7.47
N TYR A 717 9.06 -15.53 8.04
CA TYR A 717 8.89 -14.73 9.27
C TYR A 717 9.30 -13.24 9.23
N VAL A 718 9.65 -12.68 8.08
CA VAL A 718 10.03 -11.24 7.98
C VAL A 718 8.89 -10.40 7.41
N ALA A 719 8.70 -9.18 7.91
CA ALA A 719 7.71 -8.26 7.37
C ALA A 719 8.26 -7.56 6.13
N LEU A 720 7.65 -7.80 4.97
CA LEU A 720 8.09 -7.25 3.67
C LEU A 720 7.45 -5.91 3.35
N PHE A 721 6.22 -5.69 3.83
CA PHE A 721 5.43 -4.51 3.53
C PHE A 721 4.53 -4.17 4.70
N SER A 722 4.27 -2.87 4.86
CA SER A 722 3.23 -2.37 5.73
C SER A 722 2.59 -1.08 5.27
N HIS A 723 1.34 -0.89 5.70
CA HIS A 723 0.55 0.29 5.42
C HIS A 723 -0.46 0.60 6.53
N PHE A 724 -0.72 1.88 6.76
CA PHE A 724 -1.81 2.37 7.58
C PHE A 724 -3.09 2.43 6.75
N ILE A 725 -4.07 1.62 7.13
CA ILE A 725 -5.40 1.61 6.52
C ILE A 725 -6.41 2.22 7.50
N PRO A 726 -7.15 3.27 7.11
CA PRO A 726 -8.26 3.78 7.93
C PRO A 726 -9.31 2.68 8.16
N CYS A 727 -9.92 2.62 9.36
CA CYS A 727 -11.02 1.70 9.60
C CYS A 727 -12.13 1.91 8.56
N GLY A 728 -12.82 0.84 8.14
CA GLY A 728 -13.90 0.91 7.15
C GLY A 728 -13.46 0.95 5.68
N VAL A 729 -12.17 1.14 5.40
CA VAL A 729 -11.58 0.87 4.09
C VAL A 729 -11.36 -0.64 3.94
N TRP A 730 -11.65 -1.17 2.76
CA TRP A 730 -11.54 -2.59 2.49
C TRP A 730 -10.06 -2.99 2.28
N GLU A 731 -9.53 -3.85 3.15
CA GLU A 731 -8.09 -4.17 3.23
C GLU A 731 -7.56 -4.86 1.96
N ALA A 732 -8.41 -5.62 1.27
CA ALA A 732 -8.04 -6.36 0.07
C ALA A 732 -7.50 -5.47 -1.07
N ILE A 733 -7.81 -4.18 -1.03
CA ILE A 733 -7.27 -3.16 -1.92
C ILE A 733 -5.74 -3.10 -1.87
N TYR A 734 -5.14 -3.38 -0.71
CA TYR A 734 -3.71 -3.28 -0.45
C TYR A 734 -2.97 -4.63 -0.56
N ILE A 735 -3.68 -5.75 -0.76
CA ILE A 735 -3.08 -7.07 -1.00
C ILE A 735 -2.14 -7.04 -2.20
N ILE A 736 -2.59 -6.47 -3.31
CA ILE A 736 -1.79 -6.44 -4.54
C ILE A 736 -0.71 -5.35 -4.45
N GLU A 737 -1.06 -4.20 -3.86
CA GLU A 737 -0.13 -3.08 -3.75
C GLU A 737 1.10 -3.43 -2.92
N GLY A 738 0.94 -4.20 -1.83
CA GLY A 738 2.07 -4.60 -0.99
C GLY A 738 3.12 -5.43 -1.72
N LEU A 739 2.70 -6.32 -2.63
CA LEU A 739 3.62 -7.07 -3.49
C LEU A 739 4.31 -6.17 -4.52
N LEU A 740 3.55 -5.29 -5.18
CA LEU A 740 4.09 -4.39 -6.20
C LEU A 740 5.07 -3.36 -5.64
N GLN A 741 4.89 -2.93 -4.38
CA GLN A 741 5.77 -1.99 -3.71
C GLN A 741 6.97 -2.67 -3.01
N ASN A 742 6.98 -4.00 -2.89
CA ASN A 742 8.09 -4.71 -2.29
C ASN A 742 9.30 -4.67 -3.23
N THR A 743 10.36 -4.00 -2.78
CA THR A 743 11.61 -3.84 -3.54
C THR A 743 12.75 -4.69 -2.98
N SER A 744 12.49 -5.54 -1.98
CA SER A 744 13.49 -6.45 -1.39
C SER A 744 13.85 -7.61 -2.33
N ASP A 745 14.89 -8.37 -1.99
CA ASP A 745 15.32 -9.52 -2.79
C ASP A 745 14.35 -10.72 -2.65
N ILE A 746 13.53 -10.72 -1.60
CA ILE A 746 12.45 -11.69 -1.40
C ILE A 746 11.25 -11.22 -2.23
N GLN A 747 10.96 -11.90 -3.34
CA GLN A 747 9.90 -11.55 -4.30
C GLN A 747 8.82 -12.64 -4.34
N PRO A 748 7.82 -12.58 -3.44
CA PRO A 748 6.76 -13.57 -3.37
C PRO A 748 5.73 -13.40 -4.49
N ASP A 749 5.25 -14.53 -5.02
CA ASP A 749 4.21 -14.60 -6.06
C ASP A 749 2.85 -15.07 -5.52
N THR A 750 2.81 -15.51 -4.25
CA THR A 750 1.64 -16.10 -3.59
C THR A 750 1.25 -15.29 -2.37
N VAL A 751 -0.04 -14.93 -2.24
CA VAL A 751 -0.56 -14.19 -1.09
C VAL A 751 -1.69 -14.93 -0.42
N HIS A 752 -1.49 -15.23 0.86
CA HIS A 752 -2.54 -15.68 1.76
C HIS A 752 -3.23 -14.47 2.39
N ALA A 753 -4.55 -14.39 2.32
CA ALA A 753 -5.31 -13.26 2.87
C ALA A 753 -6.47 -13.76 3.74
N ASP A 754 -6.98 -12.92 4.65
CA ASP A 754 -8.24 -13.24 5.34
C ASP A 754 -9.43 -13.20 4.35
N THR A 755 -10.62 -13.56 4.85
CA THR A 755 -11.92 -13.60 4.17
C THR A 755 -12.21 -12.35 3.33
N GLN A 756 -11.65 -11.18 3.69
CA GLN A 756 -11.80 -9.95 2.92
C GLN A 756 -11.22 -10.04 1.49
N GLY A 757 -10.23 -10.91 1.22
CA GLY A 757 -9.64 -11.11 -0.10
C GLY A 757 -10.53 -11.83 -1.13
N GLN A 758 -11.74 -12.26 -0.77
CA GLN A 758 -12.59 -13.15 -1.60
C GLN A 758 -13.35 -12.47 -2.76
N SER A 759 -13.15 -11.18 -2.97
CA SER A 759 -13.86 -10.40 -4.00
C SER A 759 -13.36 -10.71 -5.41
N THR A 760 -14.30 -10.81 -6.35
CA THR A 760 -13.99 -11.20 -7.73
C THR A 760 -13.09 -10.20 -8.45
N PRO A 761 -13.27 -8.86 -8.40
CA PRO A 761 -12.29 -7.92 -8.96
C PRO A 761 -10.84 -8.12 -8.47
N VAL A 762 -10.63 -8.49 -7.20
CA VAL A 762 -9.28 -8.72 -6.67
C VAL A 762 -8.70 -10.01 -7.22
N PHE A 763 -9.49 -11.09 -7.31
CA PHE A 763 -9.07 -12.31 -8.01
C PHE A 763 -8.69 -12.06 -9.47
N ALA A 764 -9.47 -11.25 -10.21
CA ALA A 764 -9.16 -10.90 -11.58
C ALA A 764 -7.85 -10.11 -11.71
N LEU A 765 -7.68 -9.09 -10.87
CA LEU A 765 -6.48 -8.27 -10.92
C LEU A 765 -5.24 -9.06 -10.50
N SER A 766 -5.32 -9.89 -9.46
CA SER A 766 -4.24 -10.80 -9.05
C SER A 766 -3.89 -11.78 -10.17
N TYR A 767 -4.89 -12.41 -10.79
CA TYR A 767 -4.68 -13.32 -11.92
C TYR A 767 -3.95 -12.63 -13.06
N LEU A 768 -4.44 -11.46 -13.48
CA LEU A 768 -3.81 -10.72 -14.58
C LEU A 768 -2.39 -10.27 -14.26
N LEU A 769 -2.04 -10.04 -12.99
CA LEU A 769 -0.69 -9.67 -12.55
C LEU A 769 0.24 -10.87 -12.31
N GLY A 770 -0.24 -12.11 -12.45
CA GLY A 770 0.53 -13.32 -12.15
C GLY A 770 0.65 -13.64 -10.65
N ILE A 771 -0.22 -13.08 -9.82
CA ILE A 771 -0.23 -13.28 -8.36
C ILE A 771 -1.23 -14.39 -7.99
N LYS A 772 -0.76 -15.39 -7.23
CA LYS A 772 -1.60 -16.46 -6.69
C LYS A 772 -2.27 -16.01 -5.40
N LEU A 773 -3.54 -15.61 -5.49
CA LEU A 773 -4.33 -15.21 -4.33
C LEU A 773 -4.96 -16.44 -3.66
N MET A 774 -4.63 -16.68 -2.40
CA MET A 774 -5.07 -17.84 -1.62
C MET A 774 -5.75 -17.42 -0.30
N PRO A 775 -6.98 -16.88 -0.34
CA PRO A 775 -7.65 -16.42 0.85
C PRO A 775 -8.08 -17.59 1.74
N ARG A 776 -8.02 -17.40 3.07
CA ARG A 776 -8.63 -18.32 4.04
C ARG A 776 -10.14 -18.24 3.92
N ILE A 777 -10.81 -19.38 3.76
CA ILE A 777 -12.28 -19.43 3.60
C ILE A 777 -12.91 -20.12 4.80
N ARG A 778 -13.71 -19.37 5.57
CA ARG A 778 -14.47 -19.90 6.73
C ARG A 778 -15.83 -20.50 6.33
N ASN A 779 -16.61 -19.80 5.50
CA ASN A 779 -17.95 -20.20 5.06
C ASN A 779 -17.96 -20.48 3.55
N TRP A 780 -17.27 -21.52 3.10
CA TRP A 780 -17.14 -21.78 1.66
C TRP A 780 -18.47 -22.22 1.02
N HIS A 781 -19.42 -22.77 1.80
CA HIS A 781 -20.76 -23.17 1.35
C HIS A 781 -21.62 -22.02 0.80
N ASP A 782 -21.39 -20.80 1.28
CA ASP A 782 -22.13 -19.60 0.84
C ASP A 782 -21.62 -19.08 -0.51
N LEU A 783 -20.45 -19.56 -0.96
CA LEU A 783 -19.82 -19.10 -2.19
C LEU A 783 -20.39 -19.82 -3.41
N VAL A 784 -20.57 -19.04 -4.48
CA VAL A 784 -21.08 -19.54 -5.76
C VAL A 784 -19.92 -19.95 -6.65
N PHE A 785 -19.95 -21.20 -7.13
CA PHE A 785 -19.10 -21.70 -8.20
C PHE A 785 -19.79 -21.45 -9.55
N PHE A 786 -19.01 -21.11 -10.56
CA PHE A 786 -19.50 -20.79 -11.90
C PHE A 786 -19.06 -21.84 -12.93
N ARG A 787 -19.98 -22.25 -13.80
CA ARG A 787 -19.73 -23.25 -14.84
C ARG A 787 -19.07 -22.62 -16.08
N PRO A 788 -18.26 -23.38 -16.84
CA PRO A 788 -17.76 -22.93 -18.14
C PRO A 788 -18.85 -22.80 -19.21
N GLY A 789 -20.00 -23.46 -19.04
CA GLY A 789 -21.14 -23.43 -19.95
C GLY A 789 -22.41 -23.82 -19.21
N LYS A 790 -23.57 -23.34 -19.66
CA LYS A 790 -24.87 -23.64 -19.03
C LYS A 790 -25.30 -25.10 -19.23
N ASP A 791 -24.77 -25.72 -20.27
CA ASP A 791 -25.01 -27.08 -20.75
C ASP A 791 -24.13 -28.15 -20.08
N ILE A 792 -23.09 -27.72 -19.34
CA ILE A 792 -22.14 -28.63 -18.69
C ILE A 792 -22.66 -29.05 -17.32
N THR A 793 -22.72 -30.35 -17.05
CA THR A 793 -23.12 -30.93 -15.75
C THR A 793 -22.04 -31.89 -15.23
N TYR A 794 -21.91 -31.96 -13.90
CA TYR A 794 -20.95 -32.84 -13.22
C TYR A 794 -21.67 -33.97 -12.48
N LYS A 795 -20.98 -35.08 -12.17
CA LYS A 795 -21.63 -36.26 -11.59
C LYS A 795 -21.74 -36.19 -10.07
N HIS A 796 -20.69 -35.70 -9.41
CA HIS A 796 -20.52 -35.71 -7.96
C HIS A 796 -20.61 -34.32 -7.34
N ILE A 797 -20.09 -33.28 -8.03
CA ILE A 797 -19.95 -31.93 -7.46
C ILE A 797 -20.93 -30.89 -8.05
N ASP A 798 -21.91 -31.30 -8.86
CA ASP A 798 -22.78 -30.38 -9.61
C ASP A 798 -23.52 -29.36 -8.74
N ILE A 799 -23.88 -29.76 -7.51
CA ILE A 799 -24.59 -28.91 -6.53
C ILE A 799 -23.81 -27.65 -6.14
N LEU A 800 -22.50 -27.63 -6.34
CA LEU A 800 -21.65 -26.46 -6.07
C LEU A 800 -21.91 -25.32 -7.05
N PHE A 801 -22.31 -25.64 -8.28
CA PHE A 801 -22.41 -24.72 -9.39
C PHE A 801 -23.82 -24.13 -9.52
N LYS A 802 -23.94 -22.79 -9.44
CA LYS A 802 -25.26 -22.13 -9.48
C LYS A 802 -25.50 -21.24 -10.71
N ASP A 803 -24.44 -20.88 -11.43
CA ASP A 803 -24.52 -19.98 -12.59
C ASP A 803 -23.37 -20.25 -13.57
N ALA A 804 -23.37 -19.61 -14.75
CA ALA A 804 -22.33 -19.73 -15.76
C ALA A 804 -21.56 -18.41 -15.98
N ILE A 805 -20.34 -18.50 -16.50
CA ILE A 805 -19.51 -17.34 -16.84
C ILE A 805 -20.01 -16.66 -18.12
N ASP A 806 -20.00 -15.32 -18.13
CA ASP A 806 -20.21 -14.51 -19.33
C ASP A 806 -18.87 -14.27 -20.05
N TRP A 807 -18.57 -15.11 -21.04
CA TRP A 807 -17.30 -15.09 -21.78
C TRP A 807 -17.20 -13.92 -22.76
N GLU A 808 -18.32 -13.49 -23.36
CA GLU A 808 -18.37 -12.41 -24.35
C GLU A 808 -17.95 -11.08 -23.73
N LEU A 809 -18.31 -10.85 -22.46
CA LEU A 809 -17.90 -9.66 -21.73
C LEU A 809 -16.38 -9.60 -21.50
N ILE A 810 -15.74 -10.75 -21.21
CA ILE A 810 -14.29 -10.82 -21.03
C ILE A 810 -13.57 -10.58 -22.36
N GLU A 811 -14.07 -11.20 -23.44
CA GLU A 811 -13.51 -11.06 -24.79
C GLU A 811 -13.58 -9.61 -25.28
N THR A 812 -14.74 -8.98 -25.14
CA THR A 812 -14.99 -7.59 -25.59
C THR A 812 -14.08 -6.59 -24.88
N HIS A 813 -13.86 -6.74 -23.57
CA HIS A 813 -13.10 -5.81 -22.76
C HIS A 813 -11.66 -6.25 -22.47
N TRP A 814 -11.14 -7.25 -23.20
CA TRP A 814 -9.78 -7.75 -23.01
C TRP A 814 -8.71 -6.65 -23.12
N LYS A 815 -8.84 -5.74 -24.10
CA LYS A 815 -7.92 -4.60 -24.26
C LYS A 815 -7.96 -3.67 -23.05
N ASP A 816 -9.14 -3.42 -22.50
CA ASP A 816 -9.30 -2.55 -21.33
C ASP A 816 -8.68 -3.18 -20.07
N LEU A 817 -8.86 -4.50 -19.89
CA LEU A 817 -8.23 -5.26 -18.81
C LEU A 817 -6.70 -5.16 -18.87
N LEU A 818 -6.11 -5.39 -20.05
CA LEU A 818 -4.66 -5.28 -20.22
C LEU A 818 -4.15 -3.84 -20.06
N ARG A 819 -4.87 -2.85 -20.59
CA ARG A 819 -4.52 -1.43 -20.44
C ARG A 819 -4.40 -1.04 -18.96
N VAL A 820 -5.33 -1.50 -18.12
CA VAL A 820 -5.29 -1.27 -16.67
C VAL A 820 -4.02 -1.87 -16.06
N VAL A 821 -3.73 -3.13 -16.36
CA VAL A 821 -2.65 -3.87 -15.72
C VAL A 821 -1.28 -3.39 -16.18
N LEU A 822 -1.12 -3.06 -17.47
CA LEU A 822 0.08 -2.43 -18.00
C LEU A 822 0.31 -1.03 -17.40
N SER A 823 -0.77 -0.25 -17.18
CA SER A 823 -0.66 1.05 -16.50
C SER A 823 -0.21 0.92 -15.05
N ILE A 824 -0.62 -0.14 -14.35
CA ILE A 824 -0.15 -0.47 -13.00
C ILE A 824 1.34 -0.86 -13.03
N LYS A 825 1.74 -1.77 -13.92
CA LYS A 825 3.17 -2.19 -14.05
C LYS A 825 4.08 -1.02 -14.43
N ALA A 826 3.60 -0.08 -15.25
CA ALA A 826 4.33 1.13 -15.60
C ALA A 826 4.37 2.18 -14.48
N GLY A 827 3.69 1.95 -13.34
CA GLY A 827 3.65 2.88 -12.21
C GLY A 827 2.85 4.16 -12.45
N LYS A 828 2.06 4.25 -13.53
CA LYS A 828 1.22 5.43 -13.81
C LYS A 828 0.04 5.54 -12.85
N VAL A 829 -0.51 4.41 -12.39
CA VAL A 829 -1.62 4.37 -11.44
C VAL A 829 -1.39 3.26 -10.40
N SER A 830 -1.72 3.53 -9.13
CA SER A 830 -1.68 2.51 -8.09
C SER A 830 -2.84 1.51 -8.22
N SER A 831 -2.56 0.23 -7.97
CA SER A 831 -3.57 -0.83 -7.89
C SER A 831 -4.63 -0.55 -6.83
N SER A 832 -4.29 0.14 -5.73
CA SER A 832 -5.25 0.43 -4.66
C SER A 832 -6.29 1.47 -5.06
N ILE A 833 -5.87 2.49 -5.81
CA ILE A 833 -6.79 3.51 -6.36
C ILE A 833 -7.79 2.85 -7.32
N LEU A 834 -7.31 1.99 -8.21
CA LEU A 834 -8.15 1.28 -9.16
C LEU A 834 -9.09 0.30 -8.47
N LEU A 835 -8.61 -0.54 -7.55
CA LEU A 835 -9.45 -1.46 -6.78
C LEU A 835 -10.48 -0.72 -5.93
N ARG A 836 -10.18 0.48 -5.41
CA ARG A 836 -11.17 1.29 -4.70
C ARG A 836 -12.32 1.72 -5.61
N LYS A 837 -12.03 2.04 -6.88
CA LYS A 837 -13.05 2.38 -7.89
C LYS A 837 -13.80 1.13 -8.38
N LEU A 838 -13.07 0.03 -8.62
CA LEU A 838 -13.59 -1.27 -9.08
C LEU A 838 -14.25 -2.11 -7.97
N SER A 839 -14.16 -1.73 -6.69
CA SER A 839 -14.84 -2.47 -5.60
C SER A 839 -16.25 -1.96 -5.33
N ASN A 840 -16.56 -0.74 -5.76
CA ASN A 840 -17.91 -0.21 -5.64
C ASN A 840 -18.74 -0.65 -6.83
N TYR A 841 -19.90 -1.25 -6.54
CA TYR A 841 -20.82 -1.73 -7.56
C TYR A 841 -21.28 -0.57 -8.45
N SER A 842 -20.68 -0.46 -9.64
CA SER A 842 -21.18 0.42 -10.69
C SER A 842 -22.03 -0.38 -11.66
N ARG A 843 -23.22 0.14 -11.94
CA ARG A 843 -24.08 -0.38 -13.00
C ARG A 843 -23.62 0.04 -14.38
N LYS A 844 -22.87 1.14 -14.46
CA LYS A 844 -22.47 1.81 -15.70
C LYS A 844 -21.08 1.37 -16.16
N ASN A 845 -20.19 1.10 -15.22
CA ASN A 845 -18.80 0.83 -15.51
C ASN A 845 -18.61 -0.59 -16.08
N ARG A 846 -18.49 -0.68 -17.42
CA ARG A 846 -18.23 -1.93 -18.15
C ARG A 846 -16.91 -2.59 -17.76
N LEU A 847 -15.88 -1.80 -17.45
CA LEU A 847 -14.59 -2.30 -16.99
C LEU A 847 -14.73 -3.05 -15.65
N TYR A 848 -15.52 -2.52 -14.71
CA TYR A 848 -15.82 -3.24 -13.46
C TYR A 848 -16.50 -4.58 -13.73
N GLN A 849 -17.47 -4.62 -14.64
CA GLN A 849 -18.18 -5.86 -14.97
C GLN A 849 -17.22 -6.89 -15.58
N ALA A 850 -16.32 -6.48 -16.48
CA ALA A 850 -15.30 -7.36 -17.05
C ALA A 850 -14.34 -7.93 -15.98
N PHE A 851 -13.82 -7.09 -15.08
CA PHE A 851 -13.02 -7.55 -13.92
C PHE A 851 -13.81 -8.51 -13.03
N ARG A 852 -15.11 -8.25 -12.81
CA ARG A 852 -15.96 -9.10 -12.01
C ARG A 852 -16.14 -10.49 -12.64
N GLU A 853 -16.38 -10.58 -13.95
CA GLU A 853 -16.56 -11.86 -14.64
C GLU A 853 -15.26 -12.66 -14.72
N LEU A 854 -14.14 -12.05 -15.11
CA LEU A 854 -12.83 -12.73 -15.05
C LEU A 854 -12.52 -13.23 -13.63
N GLY A 855 -12.89 -12.43 -12.63
CA GLY A 855 -12.71 -12.76 -11.23
C GLY A 855 -13.53 -13.95 -10.75
N ARG A 856 -14.71 -14.18 -11.36
CA ARG A 856 -15.53 -15.36 -11.10
C ARG A 856 -14.84 -16.63 -11.60
N VAL A 857 -14.15 -16.57 -12.75
CA VAL A 857 -13.34 -17.69 -13.28
C VAL A 857 -12.21 -18.02 -12.31
N ALA A 858 -11.34 -17.05 -12.03
CA ALA A 858 -10.17 -17.24 -11.17
C ALA A 858 -10.55 -17.69 -9.75
N ARG A 859 -11.62 -17.12 -9.18
CA ARG A 859 -12.13 -17.56 -7.87
C ARG A 859 -12.66 -18.99 -7.90
N THR A 860 -13.37 -19.39 -8.96
CA THR A 860 -13.91 -20.76 -9.06
C THR A 860 -12.78 -21.78 -9.17
N LEU A 861 -11.73 -21.49 -9.94
CA LEU A 861 -10.52 -22.31 -10.01
C LEU A 861 -9.90 -22.50 -8.62
N PHE A 862 -9.66 -21.40 -7.90
CA PHE A 862 -9.13 -21.46 -6.53
C PHE A 862 -10.03 -22.27 -5.59
N LEU A 863 -11.35 -22.10 -5.67
CA LEU A 863 -12.28 -22.84 -4.82
C LEU A 863 -12.24 -24.35 -5.09
N LEU A 864 -12.08 -24.76 -6.35
CA LEU A 864 -11.92 -26.16 -6.74
C LEU A 864 -10.61 -26.75 -6.19
N ASP A 865 -9.50 -25.99 -6.25
CA ASP A 865 -8.25 -26.37 -5.58
C ASP A 865 -8.43 -26.49 -4.07
N TYR A 866 -9.03 -25.47 -3.45
CA TYR A 866 -9.21 -25.37 -2.01
C TYR A 866 -10.01 -26.53 -1.42
N ILE A 867 -11.05 -27.03 -2.11
CA ILE A 867 -11.84 -28.17 -1.64
C ILE A 867 -11.15 -29.51 -1.90
N SER A 868 -10.36 -29.62 -2.96
CA SER A 868 -9.76 -30.89 -3.39
C SER A 868 -8.43 -31.19 -2.71
N ASP A 869 -7.63 -30.16 -2.42
CA ASP A 869 -6.26 -30.26 -1.90
C ASP A 869 -6.20 -29.98 -0.38
N MET A 870 -5.70 -30.94 0.40
CA MET A 870 -5.53 -30.79 1.84
C MET A 870 -4.23 -30.07 2.20
N GLU A 871 -3.14 -30.32 1.47
CA GLU A 871 -1.83 -29.71 1.71
C GLU A 871 -1.91 -28.19 1.50
N LEU A 872 -2.64 -27.76 0.45
CA LEU A 872 -2.93 -26.35 0.21
C LEU A 872 -3.61 -25.68 1.43
N ARG A 873 -4.56 -26.35 2.07
CA ARG A 873 -5.28 -25.80 3.24
C ARG A 873 -4.38 -25.73 4.47
N GLU A 874 -3.55 -26.74 4.69
CA GLU A 874 -2.55 -26.77 5.77
C GLU A 874 -1.53 -25.64 5.58
N GLN A 875 -1.04 -25.44 4.35
CA GLN A 875 -0.15 -24.33 4.02
C GLN A 875 -0.80 -22.97 4.30
N ILE A 876 -2.05 -22.75 3.88
CA ILE A 876 -2.79 -21.50 4.16
C ILE A 876 -2.88 -21.27 5.69
N THR A 877 -3.17 -22.31 6.47
CA THR A 877 -3.29 -22.19 7.93
C THR A 877 -1.94 -21.96 8.60
N ALA A 878 -0.88 -22.66 8.20
CA ALA A 878 0.46 -22.49 8.73
C ALA A 878 0.97 -21.06 8.53
N THR A 879 0.82 -20.50 7.31
CA THR A 879 1.26 -19.12 7.04
C THR A 879 0.41 -18.10 7.81
N THR A 880 -0.90 -18.36 7.99
CA THR A 880 -1.76 -17.48 8.80
C THR A 880 -1.31 -17.42 10.26
N ASN A 881 -0.94 -18.56 10.85
CA ASN A 881 -0.44 -18.63 12.23
C ASN A 881 0.86 -17.81 12.41
N LYS A 882 1.73 -17.74 11.39
CA LYS A 882 2.94 -16.92 11.43
C LYS A 882 2.62 -15.42 11.53
N VAL A 883 1.58 -14.96 10.83
CA VAL A 883 1.14 -13.56 10.92
C VAL A 883 0.56 -13.24 12.30
N GLU A 884 -0.25 -14.13 12.85
CA GLU A 884 -0.79 -13.96 14.20
C GLU A 884 0.35 -13.84 15.24
N ALA A 885 1.40 -14.68 15.10
CA ALA A 885 2.60 -14.60 15.93
C ALA A 885 3.38 -13.29 15.72
N TYR A 886 3.53 -12.82 14.47
CA TYR A 886 4.15 -11.54 14.16
C TYR A 886 3.40 -10.37 14.81
N ASN A 887 2.07 -10.34 14.70
CA ASN A 887 1.26 -9.29 15.30
C ASN A 887 1.47 -9.22 16.82
N GLY A 888 1.56 -10.37 17.49
CA GLY A 888 1.92 -10.45 18.91
C GLY A 888 3.32 -9.91 19.20
N PHE A 889 4.32 -10.28 18.40
CA PHE A 889 5.71 -9.86 18.50
C PHE A 889 5.88 -8.34 18.27
N SER A 890 5.30 -7.81 17.20
CA SER A 890 5.36 -6.38 16.86
C SER A 890 4.70 -5.51 17.93
N LYS A 891 3.54 -5.96 18.45
CA LYS A 891 2.86 -5.32 19.57
C LYS A 891 3.70 -5.34 20.85
N TRP A 892 4.45 -6.42 21.10
CA TRP A 892 5.36 -6.50 22.24
C TRP A 892 6.50 -5.48 22.14
N LEU A 893 7.01 -5.20 20.94
CA LEU A 893 8.00 -4.14 20.68
C LEU A 893 7.39 -2.73 20.73
N PHE A 894 6.10 -2.58 20.48
CA PHE A 894 5.35 -1.33 20.52
C PHE A 894 4.84 -0.99 21.93
N PHE A 895 5.72 -0.98 22.93
CA PHE A 895 5.35 -0.94 24.36
C PHE A 895 5.09 0.46 24.93
N GLY A 896 5.39 1.54 24.21
CA GLY A 896 5.15 2.92 24.65
C GLY A 896 3.73 3.44 24.35
N GLY A 897 3.32 4.49 25.07
CA GLY A 897 2.13 5.30 24.73
C GLY A 897 0.81 4.52 24.67
N ASP A 898 0.67 3.43 25.43
CA ASP A 898 -0.47 2.50 25.43
C ASP A 898 -0.84 1.93 24.04
N GLY A 899 0.10 1.99 23.09
CA GLY A 899 -0.14 1.61 21.70
C GLY A 899 -1.03 2.57 20.91
N VAL A 900 -1.32 3.76 21.44
CA VAL A 900 -2.15 4.78 20.77
C VAL A 900 -1.30 5.62 19.83
N ILE A 901 -1.75 5.78 18.59
CA ILE A 901 -1.14 6.75 17.65
C ILE A 901 -1.73 8.14 17.94
N ALA A 902 -0.89 9.01 18.49
CA ALA A 902 -1.28 10.34 18.95
C ALA A 902 -1.33 11.42 17.84
N ASP A 903 -0.94 11.09 16.60
CA ASP A 903 -0.95 12.02 15.46
C ASP A 903 -2.15 11.77 14.53
N ASN A 904 -2.67 12.86 13.96
CA ASN A 904 -3.76 12.86 13.00
C ASN A 904 -3.28 13.00 11.55
N ASP A 905 -1.99 13.28 11.32
CA ASP A 905 -1.39 13.30 9.98
C ASP A 905 -1.22 11.86 9.45
N PRO A 906 -1.86 11.52 8.31
CA PRO A 906 -1.73 10.19 7.71
C PRO A 906 -0.28 9.78 7.46
N GLU A 907 0.59 10.74 7.13
CA GLU A 907 2.01 10.47 6.90
C GLU A 907 2.73 10.09 8.20
N GLU A 908 2.37 10.71 9.33
CA GLU A 908 2.93 10.36 10.64
C GLU A 908 2.38 9.00 11.11
N GLN A 909 1.09 8.73 10.89
CA GLN A 909 0.47 7.43 11.19
C GLN A 909 1.16 6.29 10.41
N GLU A 910 1.42 6.49 9.12
CA GLU A 910 2.16 5.57 8.27
C GLU A 910 3.60 5.36 8.77
N LYS A 911 4.30 6.45 9.12
CA LYS A 911 5.67 6.38 9.64
C LYS A 911 5.74 5.57 10.93
N VAL A 912 4.79 5.72 11.83
CA VAL A 912 4.77 4.97 13.10
C VAL A 912 4.75 3.46 12.87
N ILE A 913 3.92 2.96 11.95
CA ILE A 913 3.90 1.54 11.57
C ILE A 913 5.26 1.13 10.96
N LYS A 914 5.79 1.92 10.03
CA LYS A 914 7.07 1.61 9.38
C LYS A 914 8.26 1.63 10.34
N TYR A 915 8.28 2.52 11.33
CA TYR A 915 9.29 2.48 12.37
C TYR A 915 9.16 1.22 13.23
N ASN A 916 7.93 0.80 13.55
CA ASN A 916 7.71 -0.42 14.32
C ASN A 916 8.21 -1.65 13.54
N ASP A 917 7.92 -1.75 12.25
CA ASP A 917 8.45 -2.80 11.39
C ASP A 917 9.97 -2.76 11.25
N LEU A 918 10.57 -1.57 11.17
CA LEU A 918 12.02 -1.43 11.16
C LEU A 918 12.63 -2.03 12.43
N VAL A 919 12.06 -1.73 13.59
CA VAL A 919 12.48 -2.31 14.88
C VAL A 919 12.22 -3.81 14.92
N ALA A 920 11.03 -4.26 14.50
CA ALA A 920 10.66 -5.68 14.47
C ALA A 920 11.60 -6.49 13.58
N ASN A 921 11.82 -6.06 12.34
CA ASN A 921 12.74 -6.70 11.41
C ASN A 921 14.19 -6.65 11.90
N ALA A 922 14.62 -5.59 12.58
CA ALA A 922 15.96 -5.54 13.19
C ALA A 922 16.11 -6.60 14.30
N VAL A 923 15.12 -6.74 15.18
CA VAL A 923 15.14 -7.77 16.23
C VAL A 923 15.05 -9.18 15.64
N ILE A 924 14.21 -9.40 14.63
CA ILE A 924 14.13 -10.67 13.88
C ILE A 924 15.51 -11.01 13.29
N PHE A 925 16.17 -10.04 12.66
CA PHE A 925 17.48 -10.25 12.06
C PHE A 925 18.55 -10.58 13.11
N GLN A 926 18.61 -9.83 14.21
CA GLN A 926 19.52 -10.12 15.32
C GLN A 926 19.27 -11.51 15.91
N ASN A 927 18.00 -11.88 16.13
CA ASN A 927 17.64 -13.21 16.61
C ASN A 927 18.13 -14.31 15.67
N VAL A 928 18.03 -14.13 14.34
CA VAL A 928 18.58 -15.09 13.38
C VAL A 928 20.10 -15.17 13.45
N VAL A 929 20.79 -14.05 13.60
CA VAL A 929 22.26 -14.02 13.79
C VAL A 929 22.64 -14.84 15.03
N ASP A 930 21.98 -14.57 16.16
CA ASP A 930 22.24 -15.25 17.43
C ASP A 930 21.90 -16.74 17.37
N GLN A 931 20.73 -17.09 16.82
CA GLN A 931 20.30 -18.49 16.65
C GLN A 931 21.29 -19.26 15.78
N THR A 932 21.69 -18.70 14.63
CA THR A 932 22.64 -19.36 13.71
C THR A 932 23.98 -19.59 14.40
N ARG A 933 24.46 -18.61 15.17
CA ARG A 933 25.70 -18.71 15.94
C ARG A 933 25.63 -19.78 17.03
N ILE A 934 24.55 -19.75 17.84
CA ILE A 934 24.35 -20.70 18.93
C ILE A 934 24.20 -22.13 18.38
N LEU A 935 23.52 -22.32 17.24
CA LEU A 935 23.45 -23.63 16.59
C LEU A 935 24.83 -24.16 16.21
N ARG A 936 25.75 -23.30 15.75
CA ARG A 936 27.15 -23.71 15.46
C ARG A 936 27.89 -24.12 16.73
N MET A 937 27.78 -23.32 17.79
CA MET A 937 28.37 -23.65 19.10
C MET A 937 27.82 -24.98 19.64
N LEU A 938 26.50 -25.18 19.58
CA LEU A 938 25.87 -26.44 20.01
C LEU A 938 26.37 -27.63 19.18
N LYS A 939 26.58 -27.47 17.87
CA LYS A 939 27.16 -28.52 17.03
C LYS A 939 28.59 -28.86 17.46
N GLU A 940 29.42 -27.85 17.72
CA GLU A 940 30.80 -28.00 18.19
C GLU A 940 30.86 -28.68 19.57
N GLU A 941 29.89 -28.40 20.45
CA GLU A 941 29.70 -29.05 21.74
C GLU A 941 29.17 -30.51 21.64
N GLY A 942 28.86 -30.99 20.43
CA GLY A 942 28.35 -32.34 20.18
C GLY A 942 26.85 -32.52 20.40
N PHE A 943 26.07 -31.43 20.50
CA PHE A 943 24.61 -31.50 20.59
C PHE A 943 24.02 -32.01 19.26
N PRO A 944 23.04 -32.94 19.29
CA PRO A 944 22.42 -33.46 18.07
C PRO A 944 21.50 -32.39 17.45
N ILE A 945 21.86 -31.91 16.25
CA ILE A 945 21.07 -30.95 15.48
C ILE A 945 20.53 -31.64 14.23
N ASN A 946 19.20 -31.75 14.16
CA ASN A 946 18.49 -32.25 12.99
C ASN A 946 17.78 -31.11 12.27
N ARG A 947 17.74 -31.16 10.93
CA ARG A 947 17.07 -30.16 10.11
C ARG A 947 15.59 -29.98 10.46
N GLU A 948 14.88 -31.06 10.76
CA GLU A 948 13.46 -31.01 11.15
C GLU A 948 13.24 -30.26 12.47
N ASP A 949 14.10 -30.47 13.46
CA ASP A 949 14.00 -29.80 14.76
C ASP A 949 14.29 -28.29 14.61
N VAL A 950 15.31 -27.92 13.82
CA VAL A 950 15.64 -26.52 13.51
C VAL A 950 14.49 -25.81 12.78
N ALA A 951 13.79 -26.50 11.88
CA ALA A 951 12.65 -25.94 11.15
C ALA A 951 11.45 -25.59 12.06
N THR A 952 11.40 -26.09 13.30
CA THR A 952 10.36 -25.74 14.28
C THR A 952 10.66 -24.46 15.07
N LEU A 953 11.90 -23.95 15.01
CA LEU A 953 12.30 -22.72 15.70
C LEU A 953 11.61 -21.49 15.08
N SER A 954 11.58 -20.40 15.83
CA SER A 954 11.02 -19.12 15.38
C SER A 954 11.99 -17.98 15.70
N PRO A 955 12.08 -16.95 14.85
CA PRO A 955 12.87 -15.76 15.15
C PRO A 955 12.14 -14.77 16.08
N TYR A 956 10.91 -15.05 16.51
CA TYR A 956 10.12 -14.16 17.39
C TYR A 956 10.39 -14.35 18.88
N VAL A 957 11.63 -14.69 19.25
CA VAL A 957 12.03 -14.87 20.66
C VAL A 957 12.20 -13.52 21.33
N THR A 958 11.54 -13.32 22.47
CA THR A 958 11.56 -12.05 23.22
C THR A 958 12.16 -12.13 24.62
N SER A 959 12.42 -13.33 25.15
CA SER A 959 12.82 -13.54 26.55
C SER A 959 14.14 -12.87 26.94
N HIS A 960 15.09 -12.78 26.01
CA HIS A 960 16.41 -12.19 26.20
C HIS A 960 16.47 -10.68 25.84
N ILE A 961 15.38 -10.11 25.32
CA ILE A 961 15.34 -8.70 24.88
C ILE A 961 14.80 -7.80 25.99
N LYS A 962 15.58 -6.78 26.37
CA LYS A 962 15.22 -5.77 27.36
C LYS A 962 14.52 -4.59 26.70
N ARG A 963 13.27 -4.33 27.13
CA ARG A 963 12.39 -3.23 26.67
C ARG A 963 12.27 -2.07 27.65
N PHE A 964 12.81 -2.18 28.86
CA PHE A 964 12.66 -1.17 29.91
C PHE A 964 14.00 -0.92 30.58
N GLY A 965 14.21 0.32 31.02
CA GLY A 965 15.42 0.73 31.73
C GLY A 965 15.95 2.07 31.23
N ASP A 966 17.16 2.39 31.67
CA ASP A 966 17.96 3.46 31.08
C ASP A 966 18.62 2.95 29.82
N TYR A 967 18.58 3.74 28.76
CA TYR A 967 19.17 3.38 27.48
C TYR A 967 20.47 4.14 27.26
N VAL A 968 21.57 3.40 27.21
CA VAL A 968 22.89 3.92 26.86
C VAL A 968 23.20 3.47 25.44
N ILE A 969 23.52 4.41 24.56
CA ILE A 969 23.96 4.09 23.21
C ILE A 969 25.48 4.00 23.19
N ASP A 970 26.00 2.84 22.81
CA ASP A 970 27.41 2.68 22.48
C ASP A 970 27.54 2.44 20.97
N SER A 971 27.84 3.50 20.23
CA SER A 971 28.04 3.42 18.77
C SER A 971 29.43 2.92 18.38
N ASN A 972 30.34 2.76 19.34
CA ASN A 972 31.70 2.27 19.12
C ASN A 972 31.85 0.77 19.43
N ALA A 973 30.87 0.17 20.10
CA ALA A 973 30.78 -1.27 20.26
C ALA A 973 30.59 -1.94 18.88
N ILE A 974 31.66 -2.55 18.37
CA ILE A 974 31.63 -3.25 17.08
C ILE A 974 31.08 -4.66 17.34
N PRO A 975 29.93 -5.02 16.75
CA PRO A 975 29.42 -6.38 16.85
C PRO A 975 30.31 -7.36 16.09
N GLU A 976 30.25 -8.62 16.46
CA GLU A 976 30.99 -9.65 15.75
C GLU A 976 30.56 -9.81 14.28
N PRO A 977 31.46 -10.28 13.40
CA PRO A 977 31.11 -10.55 12.02
C PRO A 977 29.98 -11.58 11.90
N ILE A 978 29.08 -11.34 10.96
CA ILE A 978 28.03 -12.28 10.61
C ILE A 978 28.59 -13.44 9.78
N ASP A 979 28.09 -14.63 10.05
CA ASP A 979 28.26 -15.81 9.20
C ASP A 979 26.86 -16.39 8.93
N PRO A 980 26.42 -16.49 7.67
CA PRO A 980 25.07 -16.91 7.32
C PRO A 980 24.88 -18.44 7.30
N THR A 981 25.94 -19.23 7.46
CA THR A 981 25.93 -20.68 7.24
C THR A 981 25.40 -21.46 8.46
N LEU A 982 24.68 -22.55 8.17
CA LEU A 982 24.19 -23.48 9.18
C LEU A 982 25.09 -24.72 9.33
N PRO A 983 25.19 -25.29 10.55
CA PRO A 983 26.01 -26.47 10.84
C PRO A 983 25.28 -27.81 10.62
N ILE A 984 24.49 -27.95 9.55
CA ILE A 984 23.60 -29.11 9.33
C ILE A 984 23.75 -29.78 7.97
#